data_AF-A0A954H6W6-F1
#
_entry.id   AF-A0A954H6W6-F1
#
_cell.length_a   1.000
_cell.length_b   1.000
_cell.length_c   1.000
_cell.angle_alpha   90.00
_cell.angle_beta   90.00
_cell.angle_gamma   90.00
#
_symmetry.space_group_name_H-M   'P 1'
#
loop_
_entity.id
_entity.type
_entity.pdbx_description
1 polymer ?
#
loop_
_entity_poly.entity_id
_entity_poly.type
_entity_poly.pdbx_seq_one_letter_code
_entity_poly.pdbx_strand_id
1 'polypeptide(L)'
;MHRVLLFSVCSLLLVLSGCGDSEITQLNPTNSTEDLENPFGHSGVGVETSDPYVNIDRSRKSFEGKWILTSTNSSPKEQYTIDQDWALVEISKDASGSYQGKISQTTNLSEGAEPPHLENLKIEENGINFDIHLGDRIIPCEGKLSEGLVLGSLFSASRMVLPLRMGATNATSLSTDSKDRNRQTPLTSDFMDALKTESPQKSLLEFVEKHPENPYALRAILLIYSMIPNKDFDAEYLDQVGEKSIELTSKYGDRMLMYYLQNFNLSLIETHQHPELAEKYLQKFEEKMTEDERKMMTATLDNARVILNIDRAILSLEENPTSEAVEQLKTLNKQNPFDERILLVLGDYALAQDQQDDAINYFGQLATVPFLQKKVLQRWKRKELEKTPPAVTFKELWEKKHGDLSGIEEYKDQILKNLVTNFPVESGEKKEVEGNRRKILCEFFTSAPCEPCVVPDLALETISKAYHDDELIILGYHTHSGGPDPMANPHSLARHESLRPQTEDNRTASPMVTLNGKLSPLRGVLIEGFSLWQSLFTQELEPLRNTSSRIKINLSAHAENKQLNIKASTEGLVPPLTNFRLRLALVEEHVDYISTNGLRSYSMVVRNMPSGPEGVEATGDSFAFDKKFDLAEMKEGLLNYVDAFEDQANYKFPAKPLHMKKMFLVGFVQNDETREILQAEIVPVTGDLDYGIMDEITRSATTSAEPSAATETDAQPESEPKKTEESQPTEAKPAPEKPEATPGEAEKPQPEPPAESSAEETPATENSEPAQEPPKPAEPTESEEPASEGSN
;
A
#
# COMPACT_ATOMS: atom_id res chain seq x y z
N MET A 1 -12.52 0.27 -18.90
CA MET A 1 -11.19 0.91 -18.86
C MET A 1 -10.83 1.48 -17.49
N HIS A 2 -11.67 2.25 -16.78
CA HIS A 2 -11.31 2.82 -15.45
C HIS A 2 -10.79 1.81 -14.39
N ARG A 3 -11.19 0.53 -14.43
CA ARG A 3 -10.64 -0.52 -13.54
C ARG A 3 -9.11 -0.72 -13.65
N VAL A 4 -8.47 -0.26 -14.72
CA VAL A 4 -7.01 -0.43 -14.94
C VAL A 4 -6.17 0.59 -14.14
N LEU A 5 -6.77 1.70 -13.68
CA LEU A 5 -6.03 2.73 -12.93
C LEU A 5 -5.66 2.27 -11.51
N LEU A 6 -6.58 1.63 -10.79
CA LEU A 6 -6.38 1.33 -9.36
C LEU A 6 -5.28 0.32 -9.07
N PHE A 7 -5.09 -0.68 -9.94
CA PHE A 7 -3.96 -1.61 -9.82
C PHE A 7 -2.60 -0.96 -10.13
N SER A 8 -2.58 0.22 -10.75
CA SER A 8 -1.36 0.83 -11.29
C SER A 8 -0.38 1.33 -10.23
N VAL A 9 -0.89 1.87 -9.12
CA VAL A 9 -0.05 2.51 -8.08
C VAL A 9 0.37 1.49 -7.02
N CYS A 10 -0.55 0.65 -6.53
CA CYS A 10 -0.21 -0.34 -5.50
C CYS A 10 0.70 -1.46 -6.00
N SER A 11 0.56 -1.93 -7.25
CA SER A 11 1.36 -3.08 -7.73
C SER A 11 2.87 -2.78 -7.82
N LEU A 12 3.24 -1.54 -8.15
CA LEU A 12 4.66 -1.15 -8.27
C LEU A 12 5.34 -1.05 -6.90
N LEU A 13 4.61 -0.55 -5.89
CA LEU A 13 5.06 -0.49 -4.50
C LEU A 13 5.02 -1.86 -3.80
N LEU A 14 4.07 -2.74 -4.14
CA LEU A 14 3.98 -4.10 -3.58
C LEU A 14 5.11 -5.01 -4.06
N VAL A 15 5.57 -4.87 -5.31
CA VAL A 15 6.75 -5.60 -5.82
C VAL A 15 8.05 -5.18 -5.10
N LEU A 16 8.13 -3.96 -4.58
CA LEU A 16 9.29 -3.47 -3.81
C LEU A 16 9.18 -3.69 -2.30
N SER A 17 7.99 -3.96 -1.76
CA SER A 17 7.77 -4.12 -0.30
C SER A 17 7.68 -5.56 0.20
N GLY A 18 7.86 -6.56 -0.67
CA GLY A 18 8.21 -7.92 -0.25
C GLY A 18 7.08 -8.73 0.42
N CYS A 19 5.82 -8.32 0.28
CA CYS A 19 4.65 -9.10 0.73
C CYS A 19 4.36 -10.29 -0.21
N GLY A 20 5.28 -11.26 -0.25
CA GLY A 20 5.05 -12.60 -0.78
C GLY A 20 4.48 -13.53 0.29
N ASP A 21 3.85 -14.63 -0.13
CA ASP A 21 3.21 -15.62 0.76
C ASP A 21 4.18 -16.12 1.86
N SER A 22 3.70 -16.10 3.11
CA SER A 22 4.49 -16.42 4.31
C SER A 22 4.89 -17.88 4.48
N GLU A 23 4.50 -18.76 3.54
CA GLU A 23 4.86 -20.19 3.54
C GLU A 23 6.22 -20.50 2.87
N ILE A 24 6.85 -19.54 2.19
CA ILE A 24 8.13 -19.77 1.46
C ILE A 24 9.37 -19.25 2.20
N THR A 25 9.21 -18.45 3.26
CA THR A 25 10.33 -17.79 3.97
C THR A 25 10.77 -18.44 5.30
N GLN A 26 10.24 -19.61 5.66
CA GLN A 26 10.76 -20.38 6.81
C GLN A 26 11.99 -21.24 6.44
N LEU A 27 13.14 -20.58 6.25
CA LEU A 27 14.45 -21.21 6.35
C LEU A 27 15.25 -20.51 7.47
N ASN A 28 15.12 -21.02 8.70
CA ASN A 28 15.93 -20.60 9.84
C ASN A 28 17.42 -20.93 9.58
N PRO A 29 18.34 -19.93 9.61
CA PRO A 29 19.77 -20.18 9.56
C PRO A 29 20.32 -20.37 10.98
N THR A 30 19.91 -21.45 11.65
CA THR A 30 20.47 -21.88 12.95
C THR A 30 21.04 -23.29 12.87
N ASN A 31 22.08 -23.45 12.06
CA ASN A 31 23.01 -24.56 12.17
C ASN A 31 24.44 -24.07 11.89
N SER A 32 25.39 -24.69 12.58
CA SER A 32 26.79 -24.30 12.71
C SER A 32 27.55 -24.21 11.39
N THR A 33 28.43 -23.21 11.31
CA THR A 33 29.48 -23.10 10.29
C THR A 33 30.61 -24.10 10.54
N GLU A 34 30.40 -25.36 10.18
CA GLU A 34 31.48 -26.33 9.93
C GLU A 34 31.18 -27.07 8.61
N ASP A 35 32.16 -27.03 7.69
CA ASP A 35 32.27 -27.82 6.46
C ASP A 35 31.04 -27.97 5.54
N LEU A 36 30.50 -26.84 5.06
CA LEU A 36 29.83 -26.81 3.76
C LEU A 36 30.89 -26.71 2.63
N GLU A 37 31.21 -27.85 2.02
CA GLU A 37 32.03 -27.90 0.81
C GLU A 37 31.44 -26.99 -0.28
N ASN A 38 32.28 -26.19 -0.93
CA ASN A 38 31.90 -25.28 -2.01
C ASN A 38 31.23 -26.06 -3.17
N PRO A 39 29.91 -25.88 -3.43
CA PRO A 39 29.21 -26.60 -4.50
C PRO A 39 29.66 -26.19 -5.91
N PHE A 40 30.46 -25.13 -6.02
CA PHE A 40 31.08 -24.67 -7.27
C PHE A 40 32.51 -25.20 -7.47
N GLY A 41 32.88 -26.29 -6.79
CA GLY A 41 34.13 -27.01 -7.03
C GLY A 41 34.33 -27.33 -8.51
N HIS A 42 35.40 -26.80 -9.11
CA HIS A 42 35.57 -26.71 -10.56
C HIS A 42 35.56 -28.06 -11.29
N SER A 43 34.39 -28.52 -11.75
CA SER A 43 34.29 -29.42 -12.89
C SER A 43 34.50 -28.60 -14.18
N GLY A 44 35.76 -28.28 -14.46
CA GLY A 44 36.21 -27.62 -15.69
C GLY A 44 36.04 -28.50 -16.93
N VAL A 45 34.80 -28.87 -17.26
CA VAL A 45 34.45 -29.33 -18.60
C VAL A 45 34.30 -28.08 -19.45
N GLY A 46 35.38 -27.74 -20.17
CA GLY A 46 35.34 -26.71 -21.20
C GLY A 46 34.42 -27.16 -22.34
N VAL A 47 33.12 -26.99 -22.15
CA VAL A 47 32.19 -26.88 -23.27
C VAL A 47 32.60 -25.60 -23.99
N GLU A 48 33.17 -25.74 -25.19
CA GLU A 48 33.23 -24.61 -26.12
C GLU A 48 31.80 -24.14 -26.31
N THR A 49 31.43 -23.03 -25.65
CA THR A 49 30.15 -22.38 -25.87
C THR A 49 30.22 -21.75 -27.24
N SER A 50 29.96 -22.55 -28.27
CA SER A 50 29.65 -22.07 -29.61
C SER A 50 28.59 -21.00 -29.43
N ASP A 51 28.93 -19.76 -29.75
CA ASP A 51 28.00 -18.65 -29.63
C ASP A 51 26.67 -19.05 -30.30
N PRO A 52 25.54 -19.09 -29.59
CA PRO A 52 24.28 -19.55 -30.18
C PRO A 52 23.81 -18.63 -31.32
N TYR A 53 24.39 -17.43 -31.45
CA TYR A 53 24.21 -16.53 -32.58
C TYR A 53 25.04 -16.91 -33.83
N VAL A 54 25.91 -17.93 -33.80
CA VAL A 54 26.65 -18.45 -34.98
C VAL A 54 25.71 -18.89 -36.10
N ASN A 55 24.49 -19.31 -35.76
CA ASN A 55 23.45 -19.68 -36.73
C ASN A 55 22.56 -18.51 -37.19
N ILE A 56 22.89 -17.27 -36.80
CA ILE A 56 22.21 -16.05 -37.26
C ILE A 56 22.88 -15.52 -38.53
N ASP A 57 22.08 -15.35 -39.58
CA ASP A 57 22.48 -14.70 -40.83
C ASP A 57 22.59 -13.17 -40.62
N ARG A 58 23.71 -12.73 -40.01
CA ARG A 58 24.00 -11.30 -39.78
C ARG A 58 24.13 -10.47 -41.07
N SER A 59 24.23 -11.12 -42.23
CA SER A 59 24.26 -10.45 -43.52
C SER A 59 22.90 -9.88 -43.94
N ARG A 60 21.80 -10.42 -43.40
CA ARG A 60 20.43 -10.08 -43.80
C ARG A 60 20.07 -8.61 -43.51
N LYS A 61 19.55 -7.91 -44.52
CA LYS A 61 19.14 -6.49 -44.45
C LYS A 61 17.65 -6.25 -44.74
N SER A 62 16.84 -7.31 -44.87
CA SER A 62 15.38 -7.23 -45.03
C SER A 62 14.70 -8.20 -44.07
N PHE A 63 13.41 -7.96 -43.81
CA PHE A 63 12.60 -8.84 -42.97
C PHE A 63 12.17 -10.15 -43.66
N GLU A 64 12.35 -10.29 -44.98
CA GLU A 64 11.93 -11.49 -45.72
C GLU A 64 12.77 -12.72 -45.34
N GLY A 65 12.10 -13.86 -45.17
CA GLY A 65 12.72 -15.14 -44.79
C GLY A 65 12.25 -15.67 -43.43
N LYS A 66 13.05 -16.57 -42.85
CA LYS A 66 12.75 -17.24 -41.57
C LYS A 66 13.52 -16.62 -40.41
N TRP A 67 12.91 -16.65 -39.23
CA TRP A 67 13.40 -16.02 -38.01
C TRP A 67 13.12 -16.88 -36.78
N ILE A 68 14.11 -17.07 -35.90
CA ILE A 68 13.90 -17.67 -34.58
C ILE A 68 13.54 -16.56 -33.60
N LEU A 69 12.30 -16.57 -33.13
CA LEU A 69 11.79 -15.68 -32.10
C LEU A 69 12.25 -16.17 -30.73
N THR A 70 13.11 -15.38 -30.07
CA THR A 70 13.68 -15.68 -28.75
C THR A 70 13.22 -14.61 -27.75
N SER A 71 12.76 -15.01 -26.57
CA SER A 71 12.61 -14.10 -25.43
C SER A 71 13.59 -14.45 -24.31
N THR A 72 13.77 -13.55 -23.35
CA THR A 72 14.72 -13.74 -22.25
C THR A 72 14.00 -13.62 -20.92
N ASN A 73 14.10 -14.64 -20.07
CA ASN A 73 13.44 -14.70 -18.78
C ASN A 73 14.45 -14.92 -17.63
N SER A 74 14.13 -14.45 -16.42
CA SER A 74 14.86 -14.90 -15.22
C SER A 74 14.62 -16.39 -14.98
N SER A 75 15.66 -17.14 -14.61
CA SER A 75 15.47 -18.52 -14.16
C SER A 75 14.69 -18.55 -12.84
N PRO A 76 13.66 -19.40 -12.67
CA PRO A 76 12.88 -19.47 -11.43
C PRO A 76 13.68 -19.96 -10.20
N LYS A 77 14.87 -20.55 -10.40
CA LYS A 77 15.68 -21.16 -9.33
C LYS A 77 17.13 -20.68 -9.29
N GLU A 78 17.55 -19.87 -10.26
CA GLU A 78 18.95 -19.53 -10.48
C GLU A 78 19.11 -18.02 -10.66
N GLN A 79 20.28 -17.48 -10.33
CA GLN A 79 20.52 -16.03 -10.42
C GLN A 79 20.72 -15.51 -11.87
N TYR A 80 20.72 -16.41 -12.86
CA TYR A 80 20.97 -16.14 -14.29
C TYR A 80 19.70 -16.09 -15.13
N THR A 81 19.81 -15.58 -16.37
CA THR A 81 18.71 -15.56 -17.35
C THR A 81 18.77 -16.71 -18.35
N ILE A 82 17.60 -17.10 -18.85
CA ILE A 82 17.41 -18.16 -19.82
C ILE A 82 16.89 -17.55 -21.12
N ASP A 83 17.55 -17.88 -22.23
CA ASP A 83 17.08 -17.66 -23.58
C ASP A 83 16.07 -18.75 -23.92
N GLN A 84 14.83 -18.34 -24.20
CA GLN A 84 13.77 -19.25 -24.62
C GLN A 84 13.42 -19.03 -26.08
N ASP A 85 13.50 -20.08 -26.90
CA ASP A 85 13.02 -20.03 -28.29
C ASP A 85 11.51 -20.33 -28.32
N TRP A 86 10.72 -19.36 -28.79
CA TRP A 86 9.24 -19.40 -28.78
C TRP A 86 8.65 -19.86 -30.11
N ALA A 87 9.18 -19.36 -31.22
CA ALA A 87 8.58 -19.58 -32.54
C ALA A 87 9.59 -19.51 -33.69
N LEU A 88 9.30 -20.25 -34.76
CA LEU A 88 9.89 -20.05 -36.08
C LEU A 88 8.94 -19.21 -36.93
N VAL A 89 9.24 -17.92 -37.04
CA VAL A 89 8.44 -16.94 -37.79
C VAL A 89 8.90 -16.90 -39.25
N GLU A 90 7.97 -16.99 -40.19
CA GLU A 90 8.21 -16.78 -41.62
C GLU A 90 7.56 -15.46 -42.05
N ILE A 91 8.34 -14.58 -42.70
CA ILE A 91 7.88 -13.31 -43.26
C ILE A 91 8.16 -13.31 -44.76
N SER A 92 7.17 -12.89 -45.54
CA SER A 92 7.24 -12.82 -47.01
C SER A 92 6.41 -11.65 -47.54
N LYS A 93 6.70 -11.17 -48.74
CA LYS A 93 5.78 -10.27 -49.46
C LYS A 93 4.77 -11.04 -50.29
N ASP A 94 3.56 -10.52 -50.37
CA ASP A 94 2.53 -10.99 -51.29
C ASP A 94 2.66 -10.35 -52.69
N ALA A 95 1.71 -10.66 -53.58
CA ALA A 95 1.70 -10.15 -54.95
C ALA A 95 1.51 -8.62 -55.06
N SER A 96 1.05 -7.94 -54.00
CA SER A 96 0.98 -6.48 -53.92
C SER A 96 2.28 -5.84 -53.39
N GLY A 97 3.23 -6.65 -52.91
CA GLY A 97 4.42 -6.19 -52.20
C GLY A 97 4.21 -5.96 -50.70
N SER A 98 2.99 -6.21 -50.19
CA SER A 98 2.66 -6.09 -48.76
C SER A 98 3.26 -7.26 -47.97
N TYR A 99 3.77 -6.97 -46.78
CA TYR A 99 4.33 -8.00 -45.90
C TYR A 99 3.21 -8.86 -45.27
N GLN A 100 3.45 -10.16 -45.24
CA GLN A 100 2.64 -11.16 -44.55
C GLN A 100 3.56 -12.00 -43.65
N GLY A 101 3.07 -12.40 -42.49
CA GLY A 101 3.81 -13.20 -41.51
C GLY A 101 2.99 -14.38 -41.02
N LYS A 102 3.67 -15.45 -40.63
CA LYS A 102 3.05 -16.59 -39.93
C LYS A 102 4.04 -17.22 -38.96
N ILE A 103 3.53 -17.85 -37.90
CA ILE A 103 4.30 -18.78 -37.08
C ILE A 103 4.23 -20.15 -37.77
N SER A 104 5.38 -20.66 -38.20
CA SER A 104 5.50 -21.97 -38.87
C SER A 104 5.70 -23.12 -37.88
N GLN A 105 6.23 -22.82 -36.69
CA GLN A 105 6.35 -23.74 -35.57
C GLN A 105 6.42 -22.94 -34.27
N THR A 106 5.89 -23.48 -33.17
CA THR A 106 6.07 -22.93 -31.81
C THR A 106 6.50 -24.03 -30.84
N THR A 107 6.72 -23.66 -29.58
CA THR A 107 7.21 -24.52 -28.51
C THR A 107 6.20 -24.56 -27.36
N ASN A 108 6.10 -25.70 -26.68
CA ASN A 108 5.33 -25.85 -25.44
C ASN A 108 3.82 -25.48 -25.52
N LEU A 109 3.15 -25.77 -26.65
CA LEU A 109 1.69 -25.79 -26.70
C LEU A 109 1.14 -26.89 -25.78
N SER A 110 0.24 -26.53 -24.86
CA SER A 110 -0.58 -27.49 -24.12
C SER A 110 -1.44 -28.30 -25.09
N GLU A 111 -1.70 -29.57 -24.76
CA GLU A 111 -2.58 -30.42 -25.58
C GLU A 111 -3.98 -29.79 -25.68
N GLY A 112 -4.45 -29.56 -26.90
CA GLY A 112 -5.73 -28.88 -27.18
C GLY A 112 -5.68 -27.35 -27.23
N ALA A 113 -4.54 -26.70 -26.99
CA ALA A 113 -4.41 -25.25 -27.18
C ALA A 113 -4.35 -24.88 -28.68
N GLU A 114 -4.94 -23.74 -29.04
CA GLU A 114 -4.86 -23.19 -30.38
C GLU A 114 -3.40 -22.80 -30.72
N PRO A 115 -2.86 -23.16 -31.90
CA PRO A 115 -1.53 -22.73 -32.30
C PRO A 115 -1.43 -21.21 -32.44
N PRO A 116 -0.36 -20.56 -31.95
CA PRO A 116 -0.23 -19.13 -32.08
C PRO A 116 -0.06 -18.71 -33.53
N HIS A 117 -0.66 -17.58 -33.88
CA HIS A 117 -0.51 -16.93 -35.17
C HIS A 117 -0.11 -15.46 -35.01
N LEU A 118 0.23 -14.83 -36.13
CA LEU A 118 0.59 -13.41 -36.18
C LEU A 118 -0.58 -12.62 -36.76
N GLU A 119 -0.91 -11.50 -36.12
CA GLU A 119 -1.79 -10.47 -36.67
C GLU A 119 -1.08 -9.11 -36.69
N ASN A 120 -1.70 -8.13 -37.35
CA ASN A 120 -1.29 -6.73 -37.36
C ASN A 120 0.18 -6.47 -37.75
N LEU A 121 0.79 -7.36 -38.55
CA LEU A 121 2.16 -7.20 -39.03
C LEU A 121 2.31 -5.90 -39.85
N LYS A 122 3.14 -4.99 -39.34
CA LYS A 122 3.56 -3.75 -39.99
C LYS A 122 5.08 -3.69 -40.01
N ILE A 123 5.64 -3.33 -41.16
CA ILE A 123 7.08 -3.16 -41.36
C ILE A 123 7.30 -1.80 -42.02
N GLU A 124 8.07 -0.96 -41.35
CA GLU A 124 8.34 0.43 -41.75
C GLU A 124 9.84 0.69 -41.57
N GLU A 125 10.54 1.04 -42.66
CA GLU A 125 12.00 1.17 -42.70
C GLU A 125 12.75 -0.06 -42.13
N ASN A 126 13.35 0.08 -40.94
CA ASN A 126 14.01 -0.99 -40.20
C ASN A 126 13.19 -1.49 -38.99
N GLY A 127 11.98 -0.99 -38.79
CA GLY A 127 11.06 -1.37 -37.72
C GLY A 127 10.10 -2.49 -38.13
N ILE A 128 9.70 -3.30 -37.15
CA ILE A 128 8.66 -4.32 -37.27
C ILE A 128 7.75 -4.26 -36.04
N ASN A 129 6.44 -4.31 -36.27
CA ASN A 129 5.40 -4.43 -35.24
C ASN A 129 4.47 -5.58 -35.61
N PHE A 130 4.04 -6.38 -34.65
CA PHE A 130 3.07 -7.46 -34.85
C PHE A 130 2.47 -7.90 -33.52
N ASP A 131 1.31 -8.54 -33.57
CA ASP A 131 0.69 -9.17 -32.41
C ASP A 131 0.82 -10.69 -32.50
N ILE A 132 1.20 -11.34 -31.40
CA ILE A 132 1.12 -12.80 -31.26
C ILE A 132 -0.17 -13.14 -30.55
N HIS A 133 -1.02 -13.94 -31.18
CA HIS A 133 -2.28 -14.41 -30.60
C HIS A 133 -2.07 -15.79 -29.97
N LEU A 134 -2.61 -16.00 -28.77
CA LEU A 134 -2.53 -17.23 -27.96
C LEU A 134 -3.90 -17.49 -27.35
N GLY A 135 -4.84 -17.97 -28.18
CA GLY A 135 -6.27 -17.91 -27.87
C GLY A 135 -6.69 -16.45 -27.69
N ASP A 136 -7.46 -16.16 -26.63
CA ASP A 136 -7.91 -14.80 -26.29
C ASP A 136 -6.79 -13.85 -25.83
N ARG A 137 -5.55 -14.32 -25.68
CA ARG A 137 -4.41 -13.48 -25.26
C ARG A 137 -3.69 -12.91 -26.47
N ILE A 138 -3.61 -11.59 -26.52
CA ILE A 138 -2.81 -10.84 -27.50
C ILE A 138 -1.51 -10.39 -26.81
N ILE A 139 -0.36 -10.68 -27.42
CA ILE A 139 0.97 -10.22 -26.99
C ILE A 139 1.54 -9.28 -28.05
N PRO A 140 1.42 -7.96 -27.86
CA PRO A 140 2.01 -6.98 -28.76
C PRO A 140 3.53 -7.04 -28.75
N CYS A 141 4.12 -7.09 -29.94
CA CYS A 141 5.56 -7.15 -30.17
C CYS A 141 6.04 -6.00 -31.07
N GLU A 142 7.20 -5.44 -30.75
CA GLU A 142 7.91 -4.44 -31.56
C GLU A 142 9.38 -4.84 -31.70
N GLY A 143 10.07 -4.34 -32.73
CA GLY A 143 11.51 -4.47 -32.84
C GLY A 143 12.13 -3.71 -34.00
N LYS A 144 13.46 -3.60 -34.00
CA LYS A 144 14.28 -2.90 -35.00
C LYS A 144 15.35 -3.85 -35.52
N LEU A 145 15.46 -3.98 -36.85
CA LEU A 145 16.45 -4.81 -37.54
C LEU A 145 17.81 -4.09 -37.60
N SER A 146 18.83 -4.73 -37.02
CA SER A 146 20.24 -4.36 -37.14
C SER A 146 21.06 -5.62 -37.37
N GLU A 147 21.97 -5.61 -38.36
CA GLU A 147 22.89 -6.72 -38.62
C GLU A 147 22.28 -8.14 -38.59
N GLY A 148 21.14 -8.35 -39.26
CA GLY A 148 20.44 -9.65 -39.33
C GLY A 148 19.79 -10.13 -38.02
N LEU A 149 19.78 -9.28 -37.00
CA LEU A 149 19.11 -9.48 -35.71
C LEU A 149 18.03 -8.42 -35.55
N VAL A 150 16.79 -8.82 -35.23
CA VAL A 150 15.81 -7.87 -34.70
C VAL A 150 15.98 -7.82 -33.19
N LEU A 151 16.23 -6.63 -32.63
CA LEU A 151 16.16 -6.36 -31.20
C LEU A 151 14.82 -5.69 -30.91
N GLY A 152 14.13 -6.10 -29.85
CA GLY A 152 12.74 -5.69 -29.65
C GLY A 152 12.20 -5.89 -28.24
N SER A 153 10.90 -5.66 -28.09
CA SER A 153 10.16 -5.90 -26.86
C SER A 153 8.88 -6.68 -27.14
N LEU A 154 8.46 -7.49 -26.16
CA LEU A 154 7.16 -8.12 -26.13
C LEU A 154 6.42 -7.71 -24.85
N PHE A 155 5.12 -7.44 -24.96
CA PHE A 155 4.31 -6.92 -23.86
C PHE A 155 3.33 -7.97 -23.33
N SER A 156 3.53 -8.42 -22.10
CA SER A 156 2.58 -9.28 -21.40
C SER A 156 1.46 -8.48 -20.76
N ALA A 157 0.25 -9.04 -20.69
CA ALA A 157 -0.90 -8.44 -19.99
C ALA A 157 -0.63 -8.08 -18.50
N SER A 158 0.41 -8.68 -17.91
CA SER A 158 0.96 -8.35 -16.58
C SER A 158 1.80 -7.07 -16.52
N ARG A 159 1.85 -6.26 -17.59
CA ARG A 159 2.74 -5.09 -17.79
C ARG A 159 4.24 -5.42 -17.81
N MET A 160 4.60 -6.69 -17.89
CA MET A 160 6.00 -7.11 -18.03
C MET A 160 6.46 -6.88 -19.47
N VAL A 161 7.49 -6.05 -19.64
CA VAL A 161 8.21 -5.85 -20.90
C VAL A 161 9.40 -6.80 -20.92
N LEU A 162 9.39 -7.80 -21.81
CA LEU A 162 10.50 -8.75 -21.93
C LEU A 162 11.35 -8.46 -23.18
N PRO A 163 12.70 -8.65 -23.11
CA PRO A 163 13.56 -8.50 -24.27
C PRO A 163 13.25 -9.55 -25.34
N LEU A 164 12.91 -9.07 -26.54
CA LEU A 164 12.64 -9.87 -27.73
C LEU A 164 13.86 -9.84 -28.65
N ARG A 165 14.18 -10.98 -29.25
CA ARG A 165 15.19 -11.13 -30.31
C ARG A 165 14.62 -11.96 -31.45
N MET A 166 14.84 -11.55 -32.70
CA MET A 166 14.58 -12.40 -33.86
C MET A 166 15.89 -12.64 -34.63
N GLY A 167 16.42 -13.85 -34.54
CA GLY A 167 17.61 -14.25 -35.29
C GLY A 167 17.26 -14.73 -36.69
N ALA A 168 17.78 -14.06 -37.72
CA ALA A 168 17.66 -14.49 -39.12
C ALA A 168 18.21 -15.92 -39.30
N THR A 169 17.40 -16.86 -39.78
CA THR A 169 17.80 -18.28 -39.91
C THR A 169 17.48 -18.88 -41.26
N ASN A 170 18.09 -20.04 -41.53
CA ASN A 170 17.73 -20.99 -42.59
C ASN A 170 17.11 -22.28 -42.03
N ALA A 171 16.95 -22.40 -40.71
CA ALA A 171 16.37 -23.58 -40.06
C ALA A 171 14.93 -23.83 -40.53
N THR A 172 14.61 -25.09 -40.82
CA THR A 172 13.24 -25.51 -41.19
C THR A 172 12.38 -25.88 -39.99
N SER A 173 12.99 -26.03 -38.81
CA SER A 173 12.32 -26.36 -37.55
C SER A 173 13.14 -25.88 -36.34
N LEU A 174 12.48 -25.65 -35.21
CA LEU A 174 13.10 -25.43 -33.89
C LEU A 174 13.68 -26.75 -33.34
N SER A 175 14.66 -26.67 -32.42
CA SER A 175 15.24 -27.87 -31.79
C SER A 175 14.19 -28.65 -30.99
N THR A 176 14.27 -29.97 -31.03
CA THR A 176 13.42 -30.86 -30.23
C THR A 176 13.93 -31.08 -28.81
N ASP A 177 15.22 -30.81 -28.52
CA ASP A 177 15.74 -30.83 -27.14
C ASP A 177 15.23 -29.60 -26.37
N SER A 178 14.72 -29.81 -25.16
CA SER A 178 14.26 -28.71 -24.30
C SER A 178 15.42 -27.88 -23.74
N LYS A 179 16.64 -28.41 -23.68
CA LYS A 179 17.84 -27.69 -23.21
C LYS A 179 18.29 -26.63 -24.21
N ASP A 180 18.31 -26.95 -25.51
CA ASP A 180 18.63 -26.01 -26.58
C ASP A 180 17.64 -24.82 -26.58
N ARG A 181 16.36 -25.14 -26.36
CA ARG A 181 15.23 -24.19 -26.34
C ARG A 181 15.11 -23.39 -25.04
N ASN A 182 15.79 -23.78 -23.96
CA ASN A 182 15.80 -23.11 -22.66
C ASN A 182 17.26 -23.02 -22.18
N ARG A 183 18.11 -22.46 -23.04
CA ARG A 183 19.55 -22.38 -22.81
C ARG A 183 19.87 -21.20 -21.89
N GLN A 184 20.94 -21.32 -21.11
CA GLN A 184 21.49 -20.19 -20.36
C GLN A 184 21.86 -19.06 -21.35
N THR A 185 21.49 -17.81 -21.04
CA THR A 185 21.82 -16.66 -21.88
C THR A 185 23.35 -16.53 -22.04
N PRO A 186 23.89 -16.27 -23.24
CA PRO A 186 25.32 -16.09 -23.45
C PRO A 186 25.93 -15.02 -22.55
N LEU A 187 27.22 -15.15 -22.25
CA LEU A 187 27.98 -14.24 -21.37
C LEU A 187 27.50 -14.21 -19.91
N THR A 188 26.81 -15.25 -19.44
CA THR A 188 26.44 -15.36 -18.02
C THR A 188 27.64 -15.28 -17.08
N SER A 189 28.79 -15.89 -17.40
CA SER A 189 29.99 -15.77 -16.54
C SER A 189 30.48 -14.33 -16.46
N ASP A 190 30.78 -13.69 -17.59
CA ASP A 190 31.20 -12.28 -17.67
C ASP A 190 30.27 -11.35 -16.87
N PHE A 191 28.95 -11.54 -16.98
CA PHE A 191 27.95 -10.75 -16.22
C PHE A 191 28.00 -11.04 -14.72
N MET A 192 28.05 -12.32 -14.32
CA MET A 192 28.15 -12.72 -12.91
C MET A 192 29.48 -12.32 -12.29
N ASP A 193 30.55 -12.20 -13.07
CA ASP A 193 31.86 -11.76 -12.62
C ASP A 193 31.92 -10.22 -12.49
N ALA A 194 31.25 -9.48 -13.39
CA ALA A 194 31.04 -8.03 -13.23
C ALA A 194 30.29 -7.68 -11.93
N LEU A 195 29.32 -8.51 -11.52
CA LEU A 195 28.59 -8.37 -10.25
C LEU A 195 29.42 -8.60 -8.98
N LYS A 196 30.55 -9.33 -9.08
CA LYS A 196 31.43 -9.66 -7.93
C LYS A 196 32.58 -8.67 -7.74
N THR A 197 32.70 -7.65 -8.59
CA THR A 197 33.76 -6.65 -8.47
C THR A 197 33.52 -5.71 -7.29
N GLU A 198 34.55 -4.98 -6.86
CA GLU A 198 34.44 -3.95 -5.80
C GLU A 198 33.56 -2.75 -6.21
N SER A 199 33.36 -2.55 -7.52
CA SER A 199 32.55 -1.46 -8.08
C SER A 199 31.59 -2.02 -9.14
N PRO A 200 30.60 -2.86 -8.74
CA PRO A 200 29.77 -3.60 -9.68
C PRO A 200 29.01 -2.65 -10.61
N GLN A 201 28.60 -1.48 -10.16
CA GLN A 201 27.93 -0.48 -11.00
C GLN A 201 28.80 0.01 -12.19
N LYS A 202 30.14 0.05 -12.04
CA LYS A 202 31.06 0.43 -13.13
C LYS A 202 31.29 -0.74 -14.08
N SER A 203 31.58 -1.93 -13.56
CA SER A 203 31.80 -3.13 -14.38
C SER A 203 30.53 -3.58 -15.12
N LEU A 204 29.34 -3.34 -14.56
CA LEU A 204 28.06 -3.51 -15.25
C LEU A 204 27.88 -2.51 -16.40
N LEU A 205 28.28 -1.24 -16.23
CA LEU A 205 28.21 -0.24 -17.28
C LEU A 205 29.21 -0.56 -18.42
N GLU A 206 30.43 -0.97 -18.08
CA GLU A 206 31.42 -1.49 -19.05
C GLU A 206 30.88 -2.73 -19.80
N PHE A 207 30.17 -3.64 -19.11
CA PHE A 207 29.50 -4.77 -19.74
C PHE A 207 28.43 -4.32 -20.75
N VAL A 208 27.62 -3.31 -20.41
CA VAL A 208 26.61 -2.73 -21.31
C VAL A 208 27.25 -2.16 -22.58
N GLU A 209 28.35 -1.42 -22.45
CA GLU A 209 29.06 -0.83 -23.58
C GLU A 209 29.71 -1.89 -24.48
N LYS A 210 30.25 -2.96 -23.89
CA LYS A 210 30.90 -4.06 -24.61
C LYS A 210 29.89 -4.99 -25.30
N HIS A 211 28.69 -5.17 -24.74
CA HIS A 211 27.72 -6.20 -25.16
C HIS A 211 26.28 -5.70 -25.33
N PRO A 212 26.01 -4.61 -26.08
CA PRO A 212 24.70 -3.95 -26.13
C PRO A 212 23.58 -4.76 -26.81
N GLU A 213 23.90 -5.83 -27.53
CA GLU A 213 22.91 -6.76 -28.12
C GLU A 213 22.50 -7.89 -27.16
N ASN A 214 23.22 -8.06 -26.05
CA ASN A 214 22.97 -9.12 -25.09
C ASN A 214 21.89 -8.69 -24.06
N PRO A 215 20.86 -9.50 -23.77
CA PRO A 215 19.86 -9.19 -22.75
C PRO A 215 20.42 -8.87 -21.35
N TYR A 216 21.62 -9.35 -21.02
CA TYR A 216 22.30 -8.97 -19.78
C TYR A 216 22.68 -7.48 -19.72
N ALA A 217 22.82 -6.77 -20.85
CA ALA A 217 23.00 -5.32 -20.82
C ALA A 217 21.75 -4.61 -20.26
N LEU A 218 20.56 -5.06 -20.67
CA LEU A 218 19.29 -4.55 -20.12
C LEU A 218 19.19 -4.87 -18.60
N ARG A 219 19.50 -6.11 -18.19
CA ARG A 219 19.54 -6.49 -16.77
C ARG A 219 20.59 -5.71 -15.97
N ALA A 220 21.76 -5.43 -16.56
CA ALA A 220 22.84 -4.67 -15.93
C ALA A 220 22.40 -3.24 -15.60
N ILE A 221 21.71 -2.57 -16.53
CA ILE A 221 21.12 -1.24 -16.29
C ILE A 221 20.10 -1.28 -15.13
N LEU A 222 19.17 -2.24 -15.11
CA LEU A 222 18.20 -2.35 -13.99
C LEU A 222 18.88 -2.64 -12.64
N LEU A 223 19.98 -3.41 -12.64
CA LEU A 223 20.75 -3.63 -11.41
C LEU A 223 21.50 -2.37 -10.97
N ILE A 224 22.06 -1.58 -11.89
CA ILE A 224 22.60 -0.24 -11.57
C ILE A 224 21.49 0.63 -10.95
N TYR A 225 20.29 0.64 -11.54
CA TYR A 225 19.15 1.41 -11.02
C TYR A 225 18.79 1.02 -9.58
N SER A 226 18.75 -0.28 -9.27
CA SER A 226 18.49 -0.76 -7.90
C SER A 226 19.55 -0.34 -6.86
N MET A 227 20.76 0.06 -7.30
CA MET A 227 21.79 0.58 -6.41
C MET A 227 21.65 2.09 -6.15
N ILE A 228 20.97 2.85 -7.02
CA ILE A 228 20.90 4.32 -6.95
C ILE A 228 20.28 4.82 -5.64
N PRO A 229 19.13 4.31 -5.14
CA PRO A 229 18.56 4.79 -3.88
C PRO A 229 19.40 4.52 -2.62
N ASN A 230 20.42 3.67 -2.73
CA ASN A 230 21.22 3.15 -1.62
C ASN A 230 22.69 3.59 -1.68
N LYS A 231 23.09 4.41 -2.66
CA LYS A 231 24.47 4.90 -2.83
C LYS A 231 24.45 6.36 -3.27
N ASP A 232 25.28 7.18 -2.64
CA ASP A 232 25.44 8.59 -3.01
C ASP A 232 26.29 8.71 -4.29
N PHE A 233 25.63 8.51 -5.44
CA PHE A 233 26.22 8.78 -6.76
C PHE A 233 26.12 10.26 -7.12
N ASP A 234 27.15 10.79 -7.78
CA ASP A 234 27.12 12.14 -8.33
C ASP A 234 26.23 12.24 -9.58
N ALA A 235 25.80 13.46 -9.89
CA ALA A 235 24.88 13.74 -10.99
C ALA A 235 25.50 13.43 -12.38
N GLU A 236 26.82 13.52 -12.55
CA GLU A 236 27.49 13.27 -13.83
C GLU A 236 27.50 11.77 -14.16
N TYR A 237 27.84 10.92 -13.19
CA TYR A 237 27.74 9.47 -13.31
C TYR A 237 26.29 9.01 -13.55
N LEU A 238 25.34 9.57 -12.80
CA LEU A 238 23.92 9.27 -13.00
C LEU A 238 23.46 9.68 -14.40
N ASP A 239 23.85 10.85 -14.90
CA ASP A 239 23.49 11.26 -16.26
C ASP A 239 24.14 10.36 -17.33
N GLN A 240 25.40 9.96 -17.14
CA GLN A 240 26.05 8.97 -18.02
C GLN A 240 25.26 7.66 -18.08
N VAL A 241 24.84 7.12 -16.92
CA VAL A 241 24.03 5.90 -16.83
C VAL A 241 22.69 6.08 -17.56
N GLY A 242 22.01 7.22 -17.38
CA GLY A 242 20.74 7.52 -18.04
C GLY A 242 20.84 7.62 -19.55
N GLU A 243 21.80 8.38 -20.08
CA GLU A 243 22.03 8.49 -21.53
C GLU A 243 22.46 7.14 -22.13
N LYS A 244 23.27 6.34 -21.41
CA LYS A 244 23.65 4.98 -21.82
C LYS A 244 22.47 4.01 -21.84
N SER A 245 21.56 4.11 -20.87
CA SER A 245 20.31 3.36 -20.93
C SER A 245 19.49 3.75 -22.15
N ILE A 246 19.33 5.04 -22.45
CA ILE A 246 18.57 5.50 -23.62
C ILE A 246 19.20 4.95 -24.91
N GLU A 247 20.52 5.02 -25.04
CA GLU A 247 21.28 4.47 -26.18
C GLU A 247 21.04 2.96 -26.36
N LEU A 248 21.04 2.21 -25.25
CA LEU A 248 20.77 0.77 -25.24
C LEU A 248 19.32 0.46 -25.59
N THR A 249 18.35 1.00 -24.85
CA THR A 249 16.95 0.58 -24.89
C THR A 249 16.25 1.03 -26.16
N SER A 250 16.68 2.14 -26.77
CA SER A 250 16.18 2.59 -28.08
C SER A 250 16.38 1.55 -29.19
N LYS A 251 17.38 0.67 -29.05
CA LYS A 251 17.66 -0.47 -29.96
C LYS A 251 16.60 -1.57 -29.83
N TYR A 252 15.94 -1.69 -28.69
CA TYR A 252 14.92 -2.70 -28.36
C TYR A 252 13.47 -2.19 -28.54
N GLY A 253 13.27 -1.00 -29.12
CA GLY A 253 11.93 -0.44 -29.35
C GLY A 253 11.53 0.61 -28.31
N ASP A 254 10.41 1.28 -28.59
CA ASP A 254 10.04 2.51 -27.89
C ASP A 254 9.33 2.20 -26.56
N ARG A 255 8.65 1.04 -26.44
CA ARG A 255 8.11 0.56 -25.15
C ARG A 255 9.22 0.15 -24.18
N MET A 256 10.29 -0.47 -24.69
CA MET A 256 11.46 -0.78 -23.86
C MET A 256 12.10 0.52 -23.34
N LEU A 257 12.25 1.53 -24.22
CA LEU A 257 12.75 2.85 -23.83
C LEU A 257 11.86 3.52 -22.76
N MET A 258 10.54 3.54 -22.94
CA MET A 258 9.60 4.07 -21.94
C MET A 258 9.73 3.36 -20.59
N TYR A 259 9.75 2.03 -20.58
CA TYR A 259 9.88 1.25 -19.34
C TYR A 259 11.18 1.57 -18.60
N TYR A 260 12.31 1.69 -19.31
CA TYR A 260 13.60 2.02 -18.66
C TYR A 260 13.67 3.47 -18.20
N LEU A 261 13.12 4.42 -18.96
CA LEU A 261 13.01 5.82 -18.53
C LEU A 261 12.16 5.96 -17.26
N GLN A 262 11.05 5.23 -17.17
CA GLN A 262 10.20 5.21 -15.96
C GLN A 262 10.97 4.67 -14.75
N ASN A 263 11.60 3.49 -14.87
CA ASN A 263 12.34 2.88 -13.77
C ASN A 263 13.53 3.77 -13.34
N PHE A 264 14.23 4.39 -14.29
CA PHE A 264 15.34 5.29 -13.97
C PHE A 264 14.87 6.54 -13.23
N ASN A 265 13.82 7.20 -13.73
CA ASN A 265 13.25 8.37 -13.08
C ASN A 265 12.77 8.06 -11.66
N LEU A 266 12.11 6.91 -11.44
CA LEU A 266 11.74 6.46 -10.09
C LEU A 266 12.97 6.26 -9.19
N SER A 267 14.03 5.59 -9.67
CA SER A 267 15.26 5.41 -8.91
C SER A 267 15.96 6.73 -8.58
N LEU A 268 15.94 7.72 -9.48
CA LEU A 268 16.44 9.07 -9.21
C LEU A 268 15.59 9.80 -8.16
N ILE A 269 14.26 9.76 -8.28
CA ILE A 269 13.33 10.38 -7.33
C ILE A 269 13.53 9.80 -5.91
N GLU A 270 13.79 8.51 -5.77
CA GLU A 270 14.06 7.88 -4.47
C GLU A 270 15.37 8.35 -3.80
N THR A 271 16.31 8.99 -4.52
CA THR A 271 17.53 9.54 -3.91
C THR A 271 17.28 10.80 -3.07
N HIS A 272 16.30 11.60 -3.49
CA HIS A 272 16.02 12.96 -3.00
C HIS A 272 17.21 13.95 -3.11
N GLN A 273 18.20 13.68 -3.96
CA GLN A 273 19.45 14.47 -4.05
C GLN A 273 19.58 15.30 -5.33
N HIS A 274 19.03 14.82 -6.46
CA HIS A 274 19.27 15.42 -7.78
C HIS A 274 17.96 15.76 -8.51
N PRO A 275 17.11 16.66 -7.98
CA PRO A 275 15.78 16.91 -8.52
C PRO A 275 15.79 17.42 -9.97
N GLU A 276 16.78 18.23 -10.36
CA GLU A 276 16.92 18.70 -11.76
C GLU A 276 17.24 17.55 -12.73
N LEU A 277 18.05 16.59 -12.30
CA LEU A 277 18.36 15.40 -13.09
C LEU A 277 17.14 14.48 -13.19
N ALA A 278 16.45 14.26 -12.08
CA ALA A 278 15.22 13.50 -12.06
C ALA A 278 14.14 14.15 -12.96
N GLU A 279 14.00 15.48 -12.97
CA GLU A 279 13.08 16.17 -13.88
C GLU A 279 13.51 16.03 -15.35
N LYS A 280 14.80 16.16 -15.69
CA LYS A 280 15.32 15.90 -17.04
C LYS A 280 14.85 14.54 -17.56
N TYR A 281 14.92 13.49 -16.74
CA TYR A 281 14.48 12.15 -17.15
C TYR A 281 12.96 11.94 -17.08
N LEU A 282 12.24 12.68 -16.23
CA LEU A 282 10.76 12.73 -16.26
C LEU A 282 10.27 13.33 -17.59
N GLN A 283 10.85 14.45 -18.02
CA GLN A 283 10.53 15.09 -19.29
C GLN A 283 10.82 14.15 -20.48
N LYS A 284 11.99 13.48 -20.50
CA LYS A 284 12.30 12.46 -21.52
C LYS A 284 11.35 11.27 -21.52
N PHE A 285 10.86 10.83 -20.36
CA PHE A 285 9.83 9.79 -20.25
C PHE A 285 8.50 10.27 -20.86
N GLU A 286 8.10 11.48 -20.50
CA GLU A 286 6.89 12.14 -21.01
C GLU A 286 6.90 12.42 -22.50
N GLU A 287 8.06 12.70 -23.11
CA GLU A 287 8.23 12.86 -24.56
C GLU A 287 7.97 11.57 -25.36
N LYS A 288 7.98 10.40 -24.70
CA LYS A 288 7.72 9.10 -25.32
C LYS A 288 6.27 8.61 -25.17
N MET A 289 5.48 9.29 -24.36
CA MET A 289 4.07 8.96 -24.16
C MET A 289 3.19 9.49 -25.29
N THR A 290 2.24 8.67 -25.73
CA THR A 290 1.04 9.17 -26.41
C THR A 290 0.17 9.99 -25.46
N GLU A 291 -0.75 10.79 -26.01
CA GLU A 291 -1.66 11.61 -25.19
C GLU A 291 -2.58 10.76 -24.29
N ASP A 292 -3.04 9.61 -24.79
CA ASP A 292 -3.84 8.67 -23.99
C ASP A 292 -3.03 8.05 -22.84
N GLU A 293 -1.75 7.71 -23.06
CA GLU A 293 -0.86 7.21 -22.01
C GLU A 293 -0.55 8.29 -20.97
N ARG A 294 -0.28 9.54 -21.40
CA ARG A 294 -0.09 10.70 -20.51
C ARG A 294 -1.33 10.93 -19.65
N LYS A 295 -2.52 10.83 -20.23
CA LYS A 295 -3.81 10.93 -19.54
C LYS A 295 -4.06 9.76 -18.57
N MET A 296 -3.62 8.55 -18.92
CA MET A 296 -3.68 7.40 -18.01
C MET A 296 -2.67 7.49 -16.85
N MET A 297 -1.57 8.23 -17.02
CA MET A 297 -0.50 8.37 -16.03
C MET A 297 -0.44 9.74 -15.31
N THR A 298 -1.38 10.65 -15.56
CA THR A 298 -1.39 12.03 -15.02
C THR A 298 -1.13 12.07 -13.51
N ALA A 299 -1.87 11.30 -12.70
CA ALA A 299 -1.66 11.24 -11.25
C ALA A 299 -0.25 10.76 -10.82
N THR A 300 0.41 9.92 -11.63
CA THR A 300 1.78 9.47 -11.37
C THR A 300 2.79 10.57 -11.69
N LEU A 301 2.60 11.27 -12.81
CA LEU A 301 3.45 12.37 -13.25
C LEU A 301 3.35 13.57 -12.30
N ASP A 302 2.14 13.90 -11.85
CA ASP A 302 1.90 15.00 -10.91
C ASP A 302 2.49 14.67 -9.52
N ASN A 303 2.33 13.44 -9.03
CA ASN A 303 2.98 13.00 -7.80
C ASN A 303 4.52 13.06 -7.89
N ALA A 304 5.11 12.68 -9.04
CA ALA A 304 6.54 12.82 -9.27
C ALA A 304 6.98 14.30 -9.18
N ARG A 305 6.25 15.23 -9.81
CA ARG A 305 6.52 16.67 -9.74
C ARG A 305 6.39 17.23 -8.32
N VAL A 306 5.41 16.76 -7.54
CA VAL A 306 5.26 17.13 -6.13
C VAL A 306 6.49 16.70 -5.32
N ILE A 307 6.96 15.46 -5.50
CA ILE A 307 8.17 14.97 -4.82
C ILE A 307 9.40 15.83 -5.19
N LEU A 308 9.58 16.14 -6.48
CA LEU A 308 10.70 16.98 -6.95
C LEU A 308 10.65 18.41 -6.40
N ASN A 309 9.45 18.99 -6.23
CA ASN A 309 9.27 20.29 -5.61
C ASN A 309 9.62 20.27 -4.11
N ILE A 310 9.29 19.17 -3.41
CA ILE A 310 9.68 18.95 -2.00
C ILE A 310 11.20 18.80 -1.89
N ASP A 311 11.83 18.00 -2.76
CA ASP A 311 13.28 17.80 -2.78
C ASP A 311 14.03 19.14 -2.96
N ARG A 312 13.58 19.97 -3.91
CA ARG A 312 14.11 21.33 -4.12
C ARG A 312 13.97 22.22 -2.88
N ALA A 313 12.81 22.20 -2.22
CA ALA A 313 12.56 23.03 -1.04
C ALA A 313 13.42 22.59 0.17
N ILE A 314 13.64 21.28 0.34
CA ILE A 314 14.52 20.73 1.37
C ILE A 314 15.98 21.13 1.08
N LEU A 315 16.50 20.84 -0.12
CA LEU A 315 17.89 21.15 -0.49
C LEU A 315 18.18 22.65 -0.40
N SER A 316 17.25 23.50 -0.85
CA SER A 316 17.35 24.97 -0.72
C SER A 316 17.47 25.43 0.74
N LEU A 317 16.72 24.81 1.65
CA LEU A 317 16.77 25.12 3.08
C LEU A 317 18.06 24.60 3.74
N GLU A 318 18.56 23.43 3.32
CA GLU A 318 19.82 22.85 3.80
C GLU A 318 21.05 23.67 3.33
N GLU A 319 21.05 24.16 2.09
CA GLU A 319 22.11 25.01 1.53
C GLU A 319 22.09 26.43 2.10
N ASN A 320 20.91 27.03 2.26
CA ASN A 320 20.75 28.42 2.68
C ASN A 320 19.49 28.61 3.56
N PRO A 321 19.60 28.41 4.89
CA PRO A 321 18.46 28.51 5.80
C PRO A 321 17.93 29.95 5.92
N THR A 322 16.92 30.26 5.11
CA THR A 322 16.21 31.54 5.09
C THR A 322 14.77 31.38 5.55
N SER A 323 14.18 32.44 6.10
CA SER A 323 12.76 32.45 6.48
C SER A 323 11.82 32.16 5.29
N GLU A 324 12.21 32.54 4.07
CA GLU A 324 11.46 32.27 2.85
C GLU A 324 11.45 30.77 2.52
N ALA A 325 12.61 30.10 2.57
CA ALA A 325 12.70 28.65 2.38
C ALA A 325 11.91 27.87 3.45
N VAL A 326 11.94 28.33 4.72
CA VAL A 326 11.14 27.73 5.80
C VAL A 326 9.64 27.85 5.54
N GLU A 327 9.15 29.04 5.14
CA GLU A 327 7.71 29.23 4.87
C GLU A 327 7.25 28.52 3.58
N GLN A 328 8.14 28.39 2.58
CA GLN A 328 7.90 27.52 1.42
C GLN A 328 7.73 26.05 1.87
N LEU A 329 8.64 25.54 2.69
CA LEU A 329 8.60 24.16 3.18
C LEU A 329 7.39 23.90 4.10
N LYS A 330 7.01 24.85 4.96
CA LYS A 330 5.75 24.81 5.74
C LYS A 330 4.50 24.84 4.85
N THR A 331 4.54 25.55 3.72
CA THR A 331 3.43 25.57 2.75
C THR A 331 3.30 24.20 2.07
N LEU A 332 4.41 23.59 1.69
CA LEU A 332 4.44 22.22 1.19
C LEU A 332 3.98 21.20 2.24
N ASN A 333 4.31 21.39 3.53
CA ASN A 333 3.81 20.55 4.62
C ASN A 333 2.28 20.57 4.74
N LYS A 334 1.64 21.73 4.54
CA LYS A 334 0.17 21.84 4.57
C LYS A 334 -0.49 21.09 3.41
N GLN A 335 0.18 21.02 2.26
CA GLN A 335 -0.26 20.29 1.07
C GLN A 335 0.05 18.79 1.16
N ASN A 336 1.13 18.43 1.85
CA ASN A 336 1.70 17.08 1.93
C ASN A 336 2.00 16.74 3.41
N PRO A 337 0.99 16.63 4.28
CA PRO A 337 1.16 16.49 5.75
C PRO A 337 1.85 15.19 6.16
N PHE A 338 1.92 14.23 5.24
CA PHE A 338 2.43 12.88 5.43
C PHE A 338 3.85 12.69 4.89
N ASP A 339 4.46 13.74 4.35
CA ASP A 339 5.84 13.67 3.91
C ASP A 339 6.76 13.75 5.13
N GLU A 340 7.32 12.60 5.53
CA GLU A 340 8.18 12.49 6.70
C GLU A 340 9.49 13.27 6.56
N ARG A 341 9.88 13.63 5.33
CA ARG A 341 11.10 14.40 5.05
C ARG A 341 10.88 15.86 5.40
N ILE A 342 9.73 16.41 5.00
CA ILE A 342 9.32 17.77 5.35
C ILE A 342 9.24 17.91 6.87
N LEU A 343 8.55 17.00 7.56
CA LEU A 343 8.41 17.02 9.01
C LEU A 343 9.77 16.89 9.73
N LEU A 344 10.67 16.02 9.25
CA LEU A 344 12.00 15.85 9.84
C LEU A 344 12.84 17.13 9.69
N VAL A 345 12.90 17.71 8.50
CA VAL A 345 13.70 18.92 8.23
C VAL A 345 13.14 20.13 8.98
N LEU A 346 11.82 20.29 9.05
CA LEU A 346 11.19 21.34 9.85
C LEU A 346 11.40 21.13 11.36
N GLY A 347 11.40 19.88 11.84
CA GLY A 347 11.71 19.51 13.22
C GLY A 347 13.16 19.81 13.61
N ASP A 348 14.12 19.38 12.78
CA ASP A 348 15.55 19.65 12.96
C ASP A 348 15.83 21.17 12.92
N TYR A 349 15.20 21.91 12.00
CA TYR A 349 15.30 23.37 11.93
C TYR A 349 14.73 24.05 13.19
N ALA A 350 13.50 23.68 13.60
CA ALA A 350 12.86 24.26 14.78
C ALA A 350 13.69 24.00 16.05
N LEU A 351 14.26 22.80 16.19
CA LEU A 351 15.17 22.44 17.27
C LEU A 351 16.44 23.31 17.27
N ALA A 352 17.05 23.54 16.10
CA ALA A 352 18.23 24.39 15.96
C ALA A 352 17.96 25.88 16.25
N GLN A 353 16.71 26.34 16.14
CA GLN A 353 16.28 27.71 16.47
C GLN A 353 15.69 27.84 17.89
N ASP A 354 15.76 26.80 18.73
CA ASP A 354 15.11 26.70 20.06
C ASP A 354 13.58 26.96 20.02
N GLN A 355 12.95 26.69 18.88
CA GLN A 355 11.49 26.75 18.67
C GLN A 355 10.83 25.47 19.20
N GLN A 356 10.90 25.29 20.52
CA GLN A 356 10.53 24.04 21.20
C GLN A 356 9.10 23.56 20.88
N ASP A 357 8.13 24.46 20.74
CA ASP A 357 6.73 24.12 20.45
C ASP A 357 6.56 23.56 19.03
N ASP A 358 7.21 24.17 18.05
CA ASP A 358 7.21 23.69 16.66
C ASP A 358 7.95 22.34 16.56
N ALA A 359 9.10 22.20 17.24
CA ALA A 359 9.85 20.95 17.28
C ALA A 359 9.03 19.79 17.90
N ILE A 360 8.36 20.03 19.03
CA ILE A 360 7.44 19.06 19.66
C ILE A 360 6.33 18.65 18.68
N ASN A 361 5.76 19.60 17.94
CA ASN A 361 4.71 19.33 16.97
C ASN A 361 5.20 18.50 15.77
N TYR A 362 6.39 18.78 15.22
CA TYR A 362 6.93 18.03 14.08
C TYR A 362 7.42 16.63 14.48
N PHE A 363 8.22 16.50 15.54
CA PHE A 363 8.66 15.19 16.03
C PHE A 363 7.49 14.37 16.61
N GLY A 364 6.51 15.02 17.23
CA GLY A 364 5.27 14.40 17.68
C GLY A 364 4.47 13.78 16.53
N GLN A 365 4.32 14.48 15.40
CA GLN A 365 3.70 13.93 14.19
C GLN A 365 4.47 12.71 13.65
N LEU A 366 5.80 12.80 13.50
CA LEU A 366 6.63 11.68 13.06
C LEU A 366 6.51 10.44 13.97
N ALA A 367 6.41 10.67 15.29
CA ALA A 367 6.32 9.64 16.32
C ALA A 367 4.91 9.03 16.51
N THR A 368 3.88 9.61 15.86
CA THR A 368 2.46 9.30 16.14
C THR A 368 1.68 8.92 14.91
N VAL A 369 1.85 9.66 13.81
CA VAL A 369 1.16 9.35 12.56
C VAL A 369 1.75 8.05 12.01
N PRO A 370 0.90 7.04 11.68
CA PRO A 370 1.36 5.75 11.19
C PRO A 370 2.43 5.82 10.10
N PHE A 371 3.40 4.91 10.21
CA PHE A 371 4.53 4.70 9.29
C PHE A 371 5.54 5.85 9.13
N LEU A 372 5.29 7.09 9.57
CA LEU A 372 6.21 8.20 9.30
C LEU A 372 7.60 7.96 9.92
N GLN A 373 7.68 7.65 11.21
CA GLN A 373 8.95 7.22 11.82
C GLN A 373 9.54 5.96 11.15
N LYS A 374 8.72 4.97 10.77
CA LYS A 374 9.19 3.74 10.11
C LYS A 374 9.93 4.07 8.81
N LYS A 375 9.40 5.00 8.00
CA LYS A 375 10.03 5.50 6.77
C LYS A 375 11.35 6.25 7.05
N VAL A 376 11.37 7.12 8.06
CA VAL A 376 12.61 7.83 8.50
C VAL A 376 13.70 6.83 8.88
N LEU A 377 13.39 5.88 9.78
CA LEU A 377 14.35 4.87 10.25
C LEU A 377 14.81 3.94 9.13
N GLN A 378 13.92 3.55 8.20
CA GLN A 378 14.29 2.78 7.02
C GLN A 378 15.21 3.56 6.06
N ARG A 379 14.99 4.87 5.88
CA ARG A 379 15.89 5.73 5.07
C ARG A 379 17.26 5.83 5.72
N TRP A 380 17.34 6.07 7.04
CA TRP A 380 18.61 6.11 7.76
C TRP A 380 19.36 4.78 7.73
N LYS A 381 18.66 3.66 7.98
CA LYS A 381 19.25 2.31 7.88
C LYS A 381 19.81 2.01 6.48
N ARG A 382 19.12 2.42 5.40
CA ARG A 382 19.60 2.25 4.02
C ARG A 382 20.84 3.10 3.69
N LYS A 383 21.03 4.23 4.37
CA LYS A 383 22.21 5.10 4.24
C LYS A 383 23.26 4.88 5.35
N GLU A 384 23.13 3.82 6.15
CA GLU A 384 24.03 3.50 7.28
C GLU A 384 24.19 4.69 8.27
N LEU A 385 23.14 5.50 8.44
CA LEU A 385 23.13 6.66 9.32
C LEU A 385 22.64 6.30 10.73
N GLU A 386 23.51 6.49 11.72
CA GLU A 386 23.14 6.44 13.13
C GLU A 386 22.60 7.81 13.57
N LYS A 387 21.29 7.89 13.83
CA LYS A 387 20.58 9.10 14.29
C LYS A 387 19.50 8.73 15.32
N THR A 388 19.25 9.65 16.26
CA THR A 388 18.21 9.51 17.30
C THR A 388 16.81 9.38 16.68
N PRO A 389 16.01 8.33 17.01
CA PRO A 389 14.66 8.18 16.48
C PRO A 389 13.73 9.35 16.84
N PRO A 390 12.85 9.82 15.94
CA PRO A 390 11.91 10.92 16.18
C PRO A 390 11.10 10.80 17.48
N ALA A 391 10.67 9.59 17.87
CA ALA A 391 9.92 9.35 19.11
C ALA A 391 10.76 9.51 20.39
N VAL A 392 12.09 9.38 20.32
CA VAL A 392 12.99 9.69 21.44
C VAL A 392 13.11 11.20 21.58
N THR A 393 13.46 11.90 20.50
CA THR A 393 13.52 13.38 20.45
C THR A 393 12.21 14.02 20.91
N PHE A 394 11.07 13.50 20.47
CA PHE A 394 9.75 13.97 20.90
C PHE A 394 9.54 13.85 22.42
N LYS A 395 9.90 12.71 23.03
CA LYS A 395 9.80 12.50 24.48
C LYS A 395 10.73 13.44 25.26
N GLU A 396 11.97 13.56 24.83
CA GLU A 396 12.96 14.45 25.45
C GLU A 396 12.51 15.93 25.40
N LEU A 397 11.98 16.37 24.26
CA LEU A 397 11.45 17.73 24.11
C LEU A 397 10.18 17.97 24.94
N TRP A 398 9.31 16.95 25.04
CA TRP A 398 8.12 16.99 25.89
C TRP A 398 8.52 17.12 27.36
N GLU A 399 9.39 16.24 27.87
CA GLU A 399 9.87 16.26 29.25
C GLU A 399 10.62 17.56 29.57
N LYS A 400 11.46 18.07 28.65
CA LYS A 400 12.10 19.40 28.79
C LYS A 400 11.08 20.53 28.94
N LYS A 401 9.90 20.45 28.30
CA LYS A 401 8.86 21.49 28.34
C LYS A 401 7.94 21.37 29.55
N HIS A 402 7.50 20.14 29.85
CA HIS A 402 6.42 19.86 30.79
C HIS A 402 6.93 19.39 32.17
N GLY A 403 8.20 19.00 32.28
CA GLY A 403 8.84 18.52 33.51
C GLY A 403 8.72 17.02 33.75
N ASP A 404 7.79 16.36 33.07
CA ASP A 404 7.60 14.90 33.01
C ASP A 404 6.91 14.50 31.69
N LEU A 405 6.54 13.23 31.55
CA LEU A 405 5.83 12.68 30.38
C LEU A 405 4.29 12.71 30.51
N SER A 406 3.72 13.39 31.50
CA SER A 406 2.26 13.51 31.63
C SER A 406 1.66 14.29 30.45
N GLY A 407 0.46 13.88 30.00
CA GLY A 407 -0.23 14.50 28.87
C GLY A 407 0.29 14.10 27.48
N ILE A 408 1.39 13.33 27.38
CA ILE A 408 2.00 13.02 26.08
C ILE A 408 1.11 12.12 25.22
N GLU A 409 0.42 11.14 25.80
CA GLU A 409 -0.45 10.23 25.05
C GLU A 409 -1.74 10.94 24.60
N GLU A 410 -2.29 11.83 25.43
CA GLU A 410 -3.41 12.71 25.08
C GLU A 410 -3.05 13.70 23.97
N TYR A 411 -1.79 14.16 23.90
CA TYR A 411 -1.29 14.99 22.80
C TYR A 411 -1.15 14.18 21.50
N LYS A 412 -0.77 12.90 21.58
CA LYS A 412 -0.73 11.99 20.43
C LYS A 412 -2.14 11.70 19.90
N ASP A 413 -3.12 11.54 20.78
CA ASP A 413 -4.53 11.42 20.40
C ASP A 413 -5.03 12.70 19.71
N GLN A 414 -4.62 13.88 20.20
CA GLN A 414 -4.89 15.17 19.56
C GLN A 414 -4.24 15.27 18.17
N ILE A 415 -3.02 14.78 17.96
CA ILE A 415 -2.37 14.76 16.64
C ILE A 415 -3.21 13.96 15.63
N LEU A 416 -3.63 12.73 15.97
CA LEU A 416 -4.46 11.93 15.06
C LEU A 416 -5.87 12.53 14.87
N LYS A 417 -6.46 13.11 15.90
CA LYS A 417 -7.75 13.81 15.80
C LYS A 417 -7.66 15.03 14.87
N ASN A 418 -6.60 15.82 15.01
CA ASN A 418 -6.34 16.99 14.17
C ASN A 418 -6.11 16.60 12.71
N LEU A 419 -5.48 15.44 12.47
CA LEU A 419 -5.33 14.91 11.12
C LEU A 419 -6.69 14.69 10.44
N VAL A 420 -7.62 14.03 11.13
CA VAL A 420 -8.97 13.78 10.61
C VAL A 420 -9.76 15.07 10.36
N THR A 421 -9.55 16.12 11.16
CA THR A 421 -10.26 17.41 11.00
C THR A 421 -9.63 18.34 9.98
N ASN A 422 -8.32 18.26 9.73
CA ASN A 422 -7.60 19.16 8.83
C ASN A 422 -7.72 18.79 7.35
N PHE A 423 -8.22 17.59 7.05
CA PHE A 423 -8.48 17.09 5.69
C PHE A 423 -9.98 16.79 5.51
N PRO A 424 -10.86 17.80 5.64
CA PRO A 424 -12.31 17.61 5.58
C PRO A 424 -12.73 17.10 4.20
N VAL A 425 -13.75 16.25 4.19
CA VAL A 425 -14.45 15.86 2.96
C VAL A 425 -15.66 16.77 2.78
N GLU A 426 -15.76 17.41 1.62
CA GLU A 426 -16.97 18.13 1.23
C GLU A 426 -18.00 17.14 0.67
N SER A 427 -19.16 17.03 1.33
CA SER A 427 -20.31 16.31 0.79
C SER A 427 -21.01 17.19 -0.25
N GLY A 428 -21.57 16.61 -1.31
CA GLY A 428 -22.40 17.33 -2.28
C GLY A 428 -23.72 17.86 -1.68
N GLU A 429 -24.58 18.47 -2.50
CA GLU A 429 -25.92 18.85 -2.07
C GLU A 429 -26.84 17.64 -1.88
N LYS A 430 -27.42 17.49 -0.69
CA LYS A 430 -28.46 16.51 -0.37
C LYS A 430 -29.77 16.88 -1.06
N LYS A 431 -30.18 16.09 -2.05
CA LYS A 431 -31.42 16.32 -2.82
C LYS A 431 -32.61 15.65 -2.13
N GLU A 432 -33.80 16.24 -2.21
CA GLU A 432 -35.03 15.54 -1.82
C GLU A 432 -35.24 14.28 -2.67
N VAL A 433 -35.83 13.25 -2.07
CA VAL A 433 -36.09 11.96 -2.71
C VAL A 433 -37.54 11.55 -2.47
N GLU A 434 -38.16 10.87 -3.44
CA GLU A 434 -39.53 10.38 -3.30
C GLU A 434 -39.58 9.12 -2.41
N GLY A 435 -40.32 9.19 -1.30
CA GLY A 435 -40.43 8.12 -0.32
C GLY A 435 -39.36 8.22 0.79
N ASN A 436 -38.95 7.09 1.37
CA ASN A 436 -37.85 7.08 2.34
C ASN A 436 -36.52 7.16 1.59
N ARG A 437 -35.54 7.91 2.12
CA ARG A 437 -34.16 7.80 1.64
C ARG A 437 -33.64 6.38 1.92
N ARG A 438 -32.89 5.82 0.97
CA ARG A 438 -32.09 4.62 1.20
C ARG A 438 -30.82 5.05 1.93
N LYS A 439 -30.63 4.60 3.17
CA LYS A 439 -29.36 4.81 3.86
C LYS A 439 -28.28 3.97 3.19
N ILE A 440 -27.10 4.54 3.00
CA ILE A 440 -25.94 3.83 2.49
C ILE A 440 -25.34 3.03 3.65
N LEU A 441 -25.26 1.71 3.52
CA LEU A 441 -24.49 0.89 4.45
C LEU A 441 -23.09 0.65 3.88
N CYS A 442 -22.09 1.16 4.57
CA CYS A 442 -20.68 0.86 4.36
C CYS A 442 -20.24 -0.24 5.31
N GLU A 443 -19.90 -1.42 4.78
CA GLU A 443 -19.28 -2.49 5.56
C GLU A 443 -17.77 -2.50 5.30
N PHE A 444 -16.99 -2.23 6.33
CA PHE A 444 -15.53 -2.13 6.27
C PHE A 444 -14.89 -3.25 7.08
N PHE A 445 -14.04 -4.04 6.44
CA PHE A 445 -13.37 -5.20 7.03
C PHE A 445 -11.90 -4.88 7.24
N THR A 446 -11.52 -4.66 8.49
CA THR A 446 -10.20 -4.16 8.92
C THR A 446 -9.51 -5.15 9.87
N SER A 447 -8.33 -4.79 10.34
CA SER A 447 -7.62 -5.46 11.43
C SER A 447 -6.65 -4.48 12.09
N ALA A 448 -6.52 -4.54 13.41
CA ALA A 448 -5.62 -3.67 14.18
C ALA A 448 -4.12 -3.74 13.77
N PRO A 449 -3.55 -4.91 13.42
CA PRO A 449 -2.21 -4.99 12.82
C PRO A 449 -2.13 -4.74 11.31
N CYS A 450 -3.25 -4.58 10.59
CA CYS A 450 -3.24 -4.41 9.14
C CYS A 450 -2.67 -3.04 8.75
N GLU A 451 -1.41 -2.98 8.32
CA GLU A 451 -0.78 -1.76 7.84
C GLU A 451 -1.56 -1.05 6.70
N PRO A 452 -2.01 -1.74 5.63
CA PRO A 452 -2.76 -1.08 4.55
C PRO A 452 -4.18 -0.63 4.94
N CYS A 453 -4.69 -1.01 6.12
CA CYS A 453 -6.02 -0.61 6.59
C CYS A 453 -6.06 0.82 7.15
N VAL A 454 -4.91 1.37 7.59
CA VAL A 454 -4.79 2.68 8.24
C VAL A 454 -5.46 3.82 7.46
N VAL A 455 -5.25 3.88 6.14
CA VAL A 455 -5.84 4.94 5.32
C VAL A 455 -7.37 4.82 5.24
N PRO A 456 -7.95 3.67 4.86
CA PRO A 456 -9.39 3.45 4.97
C PRO A 456 -9.99 3.77 6.35
N ASP A 457 -9.36 3.32 7.45
CA ASP A 457 -9.80 3.60 8.83
C ASP A 457 -9.91 5.13 9.08
N LEU A 458 -8.82 5.87 8.85
CA LEU A 458 -8.78 7.32 9.04
C LEU A 458 -9.72 8.07 8.07
N ALA A 459 -9.83 7.60 6.82
CA ALA A 459 -10.61 8.28 5.79
C ALA A 459 -12.12 8.11 6.05
N LEU A 460 -12.56 6.91 6.46
CA LEU A 460 -13.93 6.66 6.87
C LEU A 460 -14.32 7.47 8.12
N GLU A 461 -13.38 7.70 9.04
CA GLU A 461 -13.55 8.55 10.23
C GLU A 461 -13.56 10.07 9.92
N THR A 462 -13.05 10.51 8.76
CA THR A 462 -13.34 11.84 8.21
C THR A 462 -14.70 11.86 7.51
N ILE A 463 -14.97 10.87 6.66
CA ILE A 463 -16.18 10.80 5.84
C ILE A 463 -17.43 10.71 6.72
N SER A 464 -17.39 9.97 7.83
CA SER A 464 -18.47 9.91 8.83
C SER A 464 -18.84 11.28 9.44
N LYS A 465 -17.93 12.25 9.43
CA LYS A 465 -18.19 13.62 9.90
C LYS A 465 -18.77 14.53 8.82
N ALA A 466 -18.60 14.17 7.54
CA ALA A 466 -19.15 14.88 6.40
C ALA A 466 -20.56 14.42 6.01
N TYR A 467 -20.92 13.17 6.32
CA TYR A 467 -22.23 12.59 6.01
C TYR A 467 -22.96 12.18 7.30
N HIS A 468 -24.21 12.59 7.45
CA HIS A 468 -25.02 12.26 8.63
C HIS A 468 -25.43 10.77 8.68
N ASP A 469 -25.74 10.26 9.89
CA ASP A 469 -26.27 8.90 10.14
C ASP A 469 -27.62 8.58 9.43
N ASP A 470 -28.28 9.60 8.87
CA ASP A 470 -29.46 9.44 8.01
C ASP A 470 -29.11 9.25 6.51
N GLU A 471 -27.83 9.33 6.16
CA GLU A 471 -27.29 9.15 4.81
C GLU A 471 -26.30 7.98 4.75
N LEU A 472 -25.36 7.89 5.70
CA LEU A 472 -24.29 6.89 5.74
C LEU A 472 -24.26 6.19 7.10
N ILE A 473 -24.20 4.86 7.10
CA ILE A 473 -23.93 4.03 8.27
C ILE A 473 -22.66 3.23 7.97
N ILE A 474 -21.66 3.29 8.86
CA ILE A 474 -20.43 2.50 8.75
C ILE A 474 -20.45 1.35 9.77
N LEU A 475 -19.98 0.17 9.37
CA LEU A 475 -19.76 -1.00 10.22
C LEU A 475 -18.30 -1.43 10.13
N GLY A 476 -17.55 -1.33 11.23
CA GLY A 476 -16.17 -1.79 11.36
C GLY A 476 -16.09 -3.26 11.80
N TYR A 477 -15.91 -4.18 10.85
CA TYR A 477 -15.72 -5.59 11.12
C TYR A 477 -14.24 -5.91 11.27
N HIS A 478 -13.78 -6.06 12.51
CA HIS A 478 -12.42 -6.50 12.80
C HIS A 478 -12.21 -7.98 12.52
N THR A 479 -11.07 -8.31 11.93
CA THR A 479 -10.64 -9.67 11.55
C THR A 479 -9.20 -9.90 11.99
N HIS A 480 -8.68 -11.12 11.84
CA HIS A 480 -7.24 -11.41 12.04
C HIS A 480 -6.40 -11.23 10.76
N SER A 481 -6.90 -10.47 9.78
CA SER A 481 -6.23 -10.23 8.50
C SER A 481 -5.03 -9.31 8.67
N GLY A 482 -3.81 -9.87 8.68
CA GLY A 482 -2.57 -9.14 8.96
C GLY A 482 -1.99 -9.40 10.34
N GLY A 483 -2.70 -10.15 11.20
CA GLY A 483 -2.18 -10.63 12.49
C GLY A 483 -3.25 -10.79 13.57
N PRO A 484 -2.86 -11.16 14.80
CA PRO A 484 -3.73 -11.12 15.97
C PRO A 484 -4.42 -9.77 16.16
N ASP A 485 -5.73 -9.78 16.43
CA ASP A 485 -6.55 -8.58 16.67
C ASP A 485 -7.55 -8.86 17.82
N PRO A 486 -7.51 -8.14 18.95
CA PRO A 486 -8.39 -8.41 20.08
C PRO A 486 -9.82 -7.84 19.92
N MET A 487 -10.12 -7.14 18.82
CA MET A 487 -11.46 -6.68 18.47
C MET A 487 -12.18 -7.64 17.49
N ALA A 488 -11.43 -8.55 16.85
CA ALA A 488 -12.00 -9.57 15.99
C ALA A 488 -12.89 -10.55 16.77
N ASN A 489 -13.89 -11.10 16.10
CA ASN A 489 -14.84 -12.05 16.69
C ASN A 489 -15.45 -12.97 15.62
N PRO A 490 -16.08 -14.10 16.01
CA PRO A 490 -16.61 -15.09 15.05
C PRO A 490 -17.64 -14.53 14.06
N HIS A 491 -18.43 -13.53 14.45
CA HIS A 491 -19.43 -12.94 13.56
C HIS A 491 -18.79 -12.06 12.49
N SER A 492 -17.79 -11.25 12.84
CA SER A 492 -17.01 -10.47 11.87
C SER A 492 -16.27 -11.36 10.88
N LEU A 493 -15.64 -12.45 11.35
CA LEU A 493 -14.98 -13.43 10.49
C LEU A 493 -15.96 -14.14 9.54
N ALA A 494 -17.11 -14.61 10.05
CA ALA A 494 -18.13 -15.24 9.23
C ALA A 494 -18.73 -14.27 8.19
N ARG A 495 -18.94 -13.01 8.57
CA ARG A 495 -19.43 -11.97 7.64
C ARG A 495 -18.40 -11.67 6.54
N HIS A 496 -17.12 -11.56 6.89
CA HIS A 496 -16.02 -11.38 5.94
C HIS A 496 -15.95 -12.53 4.92
N GLU A 497 -15.94 -13.78 5.41
CA GLU A 497 -15.94 -15.00 4.58
C GLU A 497 -17.16 -15.09 3.66
N SER A 498 -18.34 -14.59 4.09
CA SER A 498 -19.55 -14.57 3.25
C SER A 498 -19.39 -13.73 1.96
N LEU A 499 -18.41 -12.82 1.92
CA LEU A 499 -18.07 -11.99 0.76
C LEU A 499 -17.09 -12.66 -0.21
N ARG A 500 -16.48 -13.80 0.14
CA ARG A 500 -15.52 -14.52 -0.71
C ARG A 500 -16.01 -14.77 -2.15
N PRO A 501 -17.30 -15.08 -2.43
CA PRO A 501 -17.79 -15.22 -3.80
C PRO A 501 -17.87 -13.91 -4.62
N GLN A 502 -17.67 -12.75 -4.01
CA GLN A 502 -17.58 -11.46 -4.71
C GLN A 502 -16.16 -11.11 -5.19
N THR A 503 -15.14 -11.89 -4.80
CA THR A 503 -13.74 -11.62 -5.14
C THR A 503 -13.28 -12.46 -6.33
N GLU A 504 -12.48 -11.86 -7.22
CA GLU A 504 -12.09 -12.49 -8.50
C GLU A 504 -11.25 -13.77 -8.31
N ASP A 505 -10.54 -13.89 -7.19
CA ASP A 505 -9.70 -15.03 -6.81
C ASP A 505 -10.32 -15.93 -5.73
N ASN A 506 -11.56 -15.67 -5.33
CA ASN A 506 -12.24 -16.33 -4.21
C ASN A 506 -11.40 -16.33 -2.90
N ARG A 507 -10.69 -15.23 -2.60
CA ARG A 507 -10.06 -14.99 -1.29
C ARG A 507 -10.57 -13.69 -0.67
N THR A 508 -10.61 -13.65 0.65
CA THR A 508 -10.93 -12.44 1.44
C THR A 508 -9.64 -11.86 2.03
N ALA A 509 -9.61 -10.55 2.21
CA ALA A 509 -8.46 -9.83 2.76
C ALA A 509 -8.93 -8.56 3.49
N SER A 510 -8.04 -7.92 4.23
CA SER A 510 -8.25 -6.56 4.72
C SER A 510 -7.19 -5.61 4.13
N PRO A 511 -7.55 -4.35 3.83
CA PRO A 511 -8.89 -3.79 3.93
C PRO A 511 -9.81 -4.24 2.79
N MET A 512 -11.08 -4.52 3.11
CA MET A 512 -12.17 -4.66 2.15
C MET A 512 -13.30 -3.71 2.52
N VAL A 513 -13.92 -3.07 1.53
CA VAL A 513 -15.08 -2.20 1.74
C VAL A 513 -16.21 -2.61 0.82
N THR A 514 -17.45 -2.63 1.32
CA THR A 514 -18.65 -2.74 0.48
C THR A 514 -19.57 -1.54 0.69
N LEU A 515 -20.21 -1.09 -0.38
CA LEU A 515 -21.26 -0.07 -0.35
C LEU A 515 -22.58 -0.71 -0.75
N ASN A 516 -23.55 -0.71 0.17
CA ASN A 516 -24.83 -1.43 0.03
C ASN A 516 -24.64 -2.91 -0.38
N GLY A 517 -23.62 -3.58 0.19
CA GLY A 517 -23.29 -5.00 -0.03
C GLY A 517 -22.54 -5.31 -1.32
N LYS A 518 -22.32 -4.31 -2.19
CA LYS A 518 -21.49 -4.43 -3.39
C LYS A 518 -20.03 -4.13 -3.04
N LEU A 519 -19.12 -5.04 -3.36
CA LEU A 519 -17.68 -4.86 -3.17
C LEU A 519 -17.15 -3.61 -3.92
N SER A 520 -16.49 -2.71 -3.19
CA SER A 520 -15.75 -1.59 -3.76
C SER A 520 -14.44 -2.09 -4.42
N PRO A 521 -13.99 -1.51 -5.54
CA PRO A 521 -12.65 -1.74 -6.08
C PRO A 521 -11.55 -1.13 -5.19
N LEU A 522 -11.86 -0.22 -4.27
CA LEU A 522 -10.87 0.43 -3.42
C LEU A 522 -10.20 -0.59 -2.48
N ARG A 523 -8.91 -0.37 -2.24
CA ARG A 523 -8.05 -1.18 -1.38
C ARG A 523 -7.28 -0.24 -0.45
N GLY A 524 -6.39 -0.81 0.36
CA GLY A 524 -5.46 -0.05 1.16
C GLY A 524 -4.42 0.64 0.28
N VAL A 525 -3.96 1.79 0.74
CA VAL A 525 -2.90 2.60 0.14
C VAL A 525 -1.96 3.09 1.24
N LEU A 526 -0.76 3.53 0.86
CA LEU A 526 0.13 4.23 1.79
C LEU A 526 -0.49 5.58 2.20
N ILE A 527 -0.02 6.14 3.32
CA ILE A 527 -0.63 7.30 3.99
C ILE A 527 -0.68 8.57 3.12
N GLU A 528 0.24 8.71 2.16
CA GLU A 528 0.25 9.79 1.16
C GLU A 528 -0.95 9.72 0.21
N GLY A 529 -1.52 8.52 0.02
CA GLY A 529 -2.72 8.28 -0.78
C GLY A 529 -4.03 8.66 -0.09
N PHE A 530 -4.00 9.21 1.13
CA PHE A 530 -5.17 9.51 1.95
C PHE A 530 -6.24 10.34 1.24
N SER A 531 -5.90 11.52 0.73
CA SER A 531 -6.87 12.40 0.05
C SER A 531 -7.36 11.85 -1.29
N LEU A 532 -6.53 11.07 -1.99
CA LEU A 532 -6.96 10.34 -3.19
C LEU A 532 -7.99 9.26 -2.83
N TRP A 533 -7.76 8.51 -1.75
CA TRP A 533 -8.69 7.50 -1.26
C TRP A 533 -10.04 8.13 -0.86
N GLN A 534 -10.01 9.22 -0.09
CA GLN A 534 -11.21 10.00 0.26
C GLN A 534 -11.99 10.45 -0.99
N SER A 535 -11.30 11.01 -1.99
CA SER A 535 -11.93 11.48 -3.23
C SER A 535 -12.59 10.34 -4.01
N LEU A 536 -11.87 9.22 -4.18
CA LEU A 536 -12.40 8.04 -4.89
C LEU A 536 -13.58 7.41 -4.14
N PHE A 537 -13.53 7.32 -2.81
CA PHE A 537 -14.64 6.76 -2.04
C PHE A 537 -15.88 7.67 -2.09
N THR A 538 -15.71 8.98 -1.99
CA THR A 538 -16.79 9.96 -2.18
C THR A 538 -17.43 9.85 -3.57
N GLN A 539 -16.64 9.60 -4.63
CA GLN A 539 -17.17 9.35 -5.98
C GLN A 539 -18.01 8.07 -6.08
N GLU A 540 -17.74 7.03 -5.28
CA GLU A 540 -18.60 5.84 -5.21
C GLU A 540 -19.86 6.05 -4.34
N LEU A 541 -19.78 6.92 -3.34
CA LEU A 541 -20.84 7.20 -2.37
C LEU A 541 -21.92 8.14 -2.93
N GLU A 542 -21.54 9.26 -3.54
CA GLU A 542 -22.48 10.31 -4.00
C GLU A 542 -23.60 9.81 -4.95
N PRO A 543 -23.35 8.90 -5.91
CA PRO A 543 -24.42 8.32 -6.74
C PRO A 543 -25.48 7.53 -5.94
N LEU A 544 -25.14 7.02 -4.75
CA LEU A 544 -26.04 6.25 -3.89
C LEU A 544 -26.86 7.14 -2.96
N ARG A 545 -26.32 8.31 -2.57
CA ARG A 545 -26.86 9.23 -1.56
C ARG A 545 -28.28 9.71 -1.82
N ASN A 546 -28.63 9.86 -3.09
CA ASN A 546 -29.93 10.36 -3.55
C ASN A 546 -30.84 9.25 -4.08
N THR A 547 -30.63 8.01 -3.65
CA THR A 547 -31.55 6.88 -3.92
C THR A 547 -32.64 6.78 -2.85
N SER A 548 -33.85 6.41 -3.26
CA SER A 548 -34.94 6.09 -2.33
C SER A 548 -35.10 4.58 -2.13
N SER A 549 -35.76 4.21 -1.03
CA SER A 549 -36.21 2.85 -0.79
C SER A 549 -37.65 2.87 -0.31
N ARG A 550 -38.48 1.98 -0.86
CA ARG A 550 -39.82 1.72 -0.33
C ARG A 550 -39.79 0.94 0.98
N ILE A 551 -38.65 0.33 1.33
CA ILE A 551 -38.49 -0.45 2.54
C ILE A 551 -38.26 0.50 3.72
N LYS A 552 -38.99 0.23 4.80
CA LYS A 552 -38.78 0.87 6.11
C LYS A 552 -38.42 -0.23 7.11
N ILE A 553 -37.38 0.02 7.90
CA ILE A 553 -36.97 -0.86 8.99
C ILE A 553 -37.30 -0.13 10.29
N ASN A 554 -38.09 -0.75 11.16
CA ASN A 554 -38.35 -0.23 12.51
C ASN A 554 -37.43 -0.98 13.47
N LEU A 555 -36.54 -0.27 14.15
CA LEU A 555 -35.60 -0.84 15.12
C LEU A 555 -35.87 -0.32 16.53
N SER A 556 -35.59 -1.14 17.54
CA SER A 556 -35.56 -0.74 18.94
C SER A 556 -34.55 -1.60 19.69
N ALA A 557 -33.70 -0.95 20.50
CA ALA A 557 -32.77 -1.59 21.40
C ALA A 557 -32.85 -0.93 22.79
N HIS A 558 -33.14 -1.73 23.82
CA HIS A 558 -33.29 -1.25 25.19
C HIS A 558 -32.66 -2.22 26.19
N ALA A 559 -31.69 -1.71 26.96
CA ALA A 559 -31.00 -2.43 28.02
C ALA A 559 -31.65 -2.14 29.38
N GLU A 560 -32.15 -3.17 30.04
CA GLU A 560 -32.76 -3.12 31.36
C GLU A 560 -32.47 -4.42 32.13
N ASN A 561 -32.25 -4.36 33.44
CA ASN A 561 -32.09 -5.54 34.30
C ASN A 561 -31.04 -6.54 33.77
N LYS A 562 -29.89 -6.04 33.27
CA LYS A 562 -28.80 -6.82 32.62
C LYS A 562 -29.16 -7.53 31.31
N GLN A 563 -30.34 -7.24 30.75
CA GLN A 563 -30.81 -7.80 29.49
C GLN A 563 -30.94 -6.73 28.41
N LEU A 564 -30.46 -7.05 27.21
CA LEU A 564 -30.67 -6.26 26.02
C LEU A 564 -31.88 -6.79 25.24
N ASN A 565 -32.98 -6.03 25.27
CA ASN A 565 -34.16 -6.26 24.46
C ASN A 565 -33.93 -5.69 23.05
N ILE A 566 -34.03 -6.53 22.02
CA ILE A 566 -33.88 -6.13 20.62
C ILE A 566 -35.15 -6.45 19.85
N LYS A 567 -35.70 -5.45 19.17
CA LYS A 567 -36.84 -5.59 18.26
C LYS A 567 -36.51 -5.01 16.89
N ALA A 568 -36.87 -5.75 15.86
CA ALA A 568 -36.79 -5.29 14.47
C ALA A 568 -38.00 -5.78 13.66
N SER A 569 -38.56 -4.90 12.82
CA SER A 569 -39.59 -5.26 11.86
C SER A 569 -39.44 -4.46 10.56
N THR A 570 -40.02 -4.96 9.47
CA THR A 570 -39.89 -4.35 8.14
C THR A 570 -41.24 -4.12 7.46
N GLU A 571 -41.38 -2.97 6.80
CA GLU A 571 -42.53 -2.60 5.95
C GLU A 571 -42.06 -2.38 4.50
N GLY A 572 -42.97 -2.43 3.52
CA GLY A 572 -42.69 -2.06 2.12
C GLY A 572 -41.97 -3.13 1.28
N LEU A 573 -41.86 -4.36 1.77
CA LEU A 573 -41.35 -5.50 1.01
C LEU A 573 -42.40 -6.03 0.02
N VAL A 574 -41.94 -6.72 -1.04
CA VAL A 574 -42.83 -7.35 -2.04
C VAL A 574 -42.39 -8.81 -2.18
N PRO A 575 -43.29 -9.79 -1.89
CA PRO A 575 -43.00 -11.22 -2.03
C PRO A 575 -42.69 -11.65 -3.48
N PRO A 576 -42.01 -12.80 -3.69
CA PRO A 576 -41.50 -13.73 -2.67
C PRO A 576 -40.23 -13.22 -1.98
N LEU A 577 -40.11 -13.48 -0.67
CA LEU A 577 -39.00 -13.00 0.15
C LEU A 577 -37.90 -14.05 0.40
N THR A 578 -37.88 -15.15 -0.36
CA THR A 578 -37.02 -16.33 -0.11
C THR A 578 -35.53 -16.00 -0.10
N ASN A 579 -35.09 -15.08 -0.97
CA ASN A 579 -33.68 -14.74 -1.15
C ASN A 579 -33.28 -13.53 -0.28
N PHE A 580 -34.19 -13.00 0.54
CA PHE A 580 -33.95 -11.83 1.37
C PHE A 580 -33.68 -12.24 2.82
N ARG A 581 -32.85 -11.46 3.52
CA ARG A 581 -32.55 -11.62 4.94
C ARG A 581 -32.55 -10.27 5.65
N LEU A 582 -33.12 -10.23 6.85
CA LEU A 582 -32.91 -9.15 7.81
C LEU A 582 -31.70 -9.49 8.68
N ARG A 583 -30.64 -8.69 8.59
CA ARG A 583 -29.44 -8.81 9.43
C ARG A 583 -29.41 -7.70 10.46
N LEU A 584 -28.92 -8.02 11.66
CA LEU A 584 -28.78 -7.12 12.79
C LEU A 584 -27.33 -7.17 13.28
N ALA A 585 -26.73 -6.02 13.53
CA ALA A 585 -25.40 -5.86 14.10
C ALA A 585 -25.45 -4.94 15.32
N LEU A 586 -24.78 -5.33 16.40
CA LEU A 586 -24.49 -4.47 17.54
C LEU A 586 -23.06 -3.94 17.39
N VAL A 587 -22.95 -2.62 17.35
CA VAL A 587 -21.67 -1.90 17.20
C VAL A 587 -21.36 -1.07 18.42
N GLU A 588 -20.10 -1.04 18.81
CA GLU A 588 -19.57 -0.07 19.76
C GLU A 588 -19.13 1.18 18.99
N GLU A 589 -19.60 2.36 19.42
CA GLU A 589 -19.37 3.61 18.70
C GLU A 589 -17.88 3.94 18.54
N HIS A 590 -17.11 3.74 19.61
CA HIS A 590 -15.71 4.15 19.72
C HIS A 590 -14.96 3.20 20.66
N VAL A 591 -13.77 2.78 20.24
CA VAL A 591 -12.89 1.87 20.97
C VAL A 591 -11.48 2.46 21.02
N ASP A 592 -11.03 2.86 22.21
CA ASP A 592 -9.63 3.25 22.44
C ASP A 592 -8.74 2.00 22.47
N TYR A 593 -7.80 1.90 21.51
CA TYR A 593 -6.84 0.80 21.42
C TYR A 593 -5.63 1.23 20.59
N ILE A 594 -4.46 1.30 21.24
CA ILE A 594 -3.18 1.55 20.56
C ILE A 594 -2.74 0.27 19.87
N SER A 595 -2.81 0.25 18.54
CA SER A 595 -2.51 -0.92 17.72
C SER A 595 -1.06 -0.92 17.21
N THR A 596 -0.64 -2.06 16.65
CA THR A 596 0.68 -2.16 16.01
C THR A 596 0.74 -1.47 14.64
N ASN A 597 -0.39 -1.15 14.00
CA ASN A 597 -0.41 -0.31 12.79
C ASN A 597 -0.37 1.20 13.10
N GLY A 598 -0.35 1.59 14.38
CA GLY A 598 -0.20 2.99 14.83
C GLY A 598 -1.51 3.76 14.99
N LEU A 599 -2.66 3.17 14.65
CA LEU A 599 -3.95 3.71 15.06
C LEU A 599 -4.13 3.59 16.57
N ARG A 600 -4.96 4.48 17.12
CA ARG A 600 -5.15 4.63 18.57
C ARG A 600 -6.62 4.54 19.00
N SER A 601 -7.54 4.63 18.03
CA SER A 601 -8.98 4.50 18.23
C SER A 601 -9.65 3.93 16.99
N TYR A 602 -10.75 3.21 17.18
CA TYR A 602 -11.56 2.60 16.12
C TYR A 602 -13.04 2.92 16.31
N SER A 603 -13.72 3.27 15.22
CA SER A 603 -15.14 3.68 15.23
C SER A 603 -16.06 2.57 14.73
N MET A 604 -17.27 2.50 15.28
CA MET A 604 -18.36 1.60 14.85
C MET A 604 -18.00 0.11 14.79
N VAL A 605 -17.21 -0.36 15.77
CA VAL A 605 -16.68 -1.73 15.85
C VAL A 605 -17.80 -2.74 16.11
N VAL A 606 -17.98 -3.70 15.19
CA VAL A 606 -19.02 -4.74 15.29
C VAL A 606 -18.65 -5.76 16.37
N ARG A 607 -19.43 -5.77 17.47
CA ARG A 607 -19.25 -6.68 18.61
C ARG A 607 -20.11 -7.94 18.51
N ASN A 608 -21.28 -7.87 17.90
CA ASN A 608 -22.18 -9.02 17.80
C ASN A 608 -23.13 -8.89 16.60
N MET A 609 -23.62 -10.03 16.08
CA MET A 609 -24.74 -10.05 15.15
C MET A 609 -25.91 -10.83 15.77
N PRO A 610 -26.89 -10.17 16.43
CA PRO A 610 -27.99 -10.84 17.14
C PRO A 610 -28.87 -11.75 16.27
N SER A 611 -28.89 -11.51 14.95
CA SER A 611 -29.56 -12.35 13.95
C SER A 611 -28.73 -13.56 13.49
N GLY A 612 -27.49 -13.69 13.95
CA GLY A 612 -26.42 -14.43 13.26
C GLY A 612 -25.96 -13.73 11.97
N PRO A 613 -24.82 -14.16 11.41
CA PRO A 613 -24.27 -13.61 10.16
C PRO A 613 -25.14 -13.94 8.94
N GLU A 614 -25.89 -15.05 8.98
CA GLU A 614 -26.86 -15.44 7.93
C GLU A 614 -28.14 -14.58 7.95
N GLY A 615 -28.48 -13.97 9.09
CA GLY A 615 -29.68 -13.16 9.24
C GLY A 615 -30.97 -13.97 9.45
N VAL A 616 -32.07 -13.25 9.55
CA VAL A 616 -33.43 -13.77 9.79
C VAL A 616 -34.15 -13.97 8.46
N GLU A 617 -34.85 -15.10 8.30
CA GLU A 617 -35.74 -15.36 7.16
C GLU A 617 -37.10 -14.65 7.32
N ALA A 618 -37.79 -14.36 6.22
CA ALA A 618 -39.10 -13.71 6.26
C ALA A 618 -40.17 -14.65 6.83
N THR A 619 -41.07 -14.11 7.66
CA THR A 619 -42.25 -14.82 8.15
C THR A 619 -43.48 -14.28 7.42
N GLY A 620 -43.82 -14.91 6.29
CA GLY A 620 -44.81 -14.36 5.35
C GLY A 620 -44.23 -13.18 4.57
N ASP A 621 -44.93 -12.04 4.59
CA ASP A 621 -44.61 -10.87 3.76
C ASP A 621 -43.68 -9.85 4.45
N SER A 622 -43.13 -10.19 5.62
CA SER A 622 -42.25 -9.30 6.41
C SER A 622 -41.22 -10.08 7.23
N PHE A 623 -40.18 -9.37 7.68
CA PHE A 623 -39.28 -9.83 8.73
C PHE A 623 -39.75 -9.33 10.10
N ALA A 624 -39.59 -10.16 11.11
CA ALA A 624 -39.80 -9.81 12.50
C ALA A 624 -38.74 -10.49 13.38
N PHE A 625 -38.22 -9.74 14.35
CA PHE A 625 -37.29 -10.22 15.37
C PHE A 625 -37.63 -9.56 16.70
N ASP A 626 -37.80 -10.35 17.75
CA ASP A 626 -38.06 -9.88 19.11
C ASP A 626 -37.36 -10.87 20.06
N LYS A 627 -36.21 -10.47 20.60
CA LYS A 627 -35.38 -11.32 21.46
C LYS A 627 -34.77 -10.52 22.61
N LYS A 628 -34.47 -11.24 23.69
CA LYS A 628 -33.67 -10.74 24.82
C LYS A 628 -32.32 -11.46 24.83
N PHE A 629 -31.26 -10.73 25.16
CA PHE A 629 -29.90 -11.23 25.32
C PHE A 629 -29.40 -10.87 26.71
N ASP A 630 -28.69 -11.78 27.37
CA ASP A 630 -27.95 -11.44 28.59
C ASP A 630 -26.68 -10.67 28.21
N LEU A 631 -26.46 -9.52 28.86
CA LEU A 631 -25.31 -8.67 28.57
C LEU A 631 -24.00 -9.30 29.04
N ALA A 632 -23.99 -9.95 30.20
CA ALA A 632 -22.81 -10.60 30.74
C ALA A 632 -22.38 -11.78 29.86
N GLU A 633 -23.33 -12.65 29.45
CA GLU A 633 -23.07 -13.76 28.53
C GLU A 633 -22.48 -13.29 27.19
N MET A 634 -23.00 -12.18 26.63
CA MET A 634 -22.48 -11.60 25.38
C MET A 634 -21.02 -11.15 25.51
N LYS A 635 -20.68 -10.49 26.62
CA LYS A 635 -19.32 -9.97 26.89
C LYS A 635 -18.35 -11.09 27.28
N GLU A 636 -18.81 -12.08 28.01
CA GLU A 636 -18.09 -13.32 28.33
C GLU A 636 -17.77 -14.11 27.06
N GLY A 637 -18.73 -14.27 26.15
CA GLY A 637 -18.51 -14.94 24.86
C GLY A 637 -17.43 -14.28 23.99
N LEU A 638 -17.33 -12.94 24.03
CA LEU A 638 -16.26 -12.20 23.36
C LEU A 638 -14.90 -12.38 24.03
N LEU A 639 -14.85 -12.32 25.37
CA LEU A 639 -13.60 -12.56 26.11
C LEU A 639 -13.10 -13.99 25.89
N ASN A 640 -13.97 -14.99 26.02
CA ASN A 640 -13.65 -16.40 25.81
C ASN A 640 -13.13 -16.68 24.39
N TYR A 641 -13.64 -15.97 23.37
CA TYR A 641 -13.11 -16.07 22.01
C TYR A 641 -11.67 -15.53 21.92
N VAL A 642 -11.41 -14.35 22.50
CA VAL A 642 -10.08 -13.74 22.49
C VAL A 642 -9.08 -14.61 23.27
N ASP A 643 -9.48 -15.13 24.44
CA ASP A 643 -8.65 -16.04 25.26
C ASP A 643 -8.34 -17.34 24.51
N ALA A 644 -9.33 -17.95 23.84
CA ALA A 644 -9.12 -19.15 23.03
C ALA A 644 -8.21 -18.89 21.82
N PHE A 645 -8.32 -17.72 21.18
CA PHE A 645 -7.42 -17.32 20.10
C PHE A 645 -5.98 -17.17 20.62
N GLU A 646 -5.78 -16.51 21.76
CA GLU A 646 -4.46 -16.35 22.37
C GLU A 646 -3.77 -17.70 22.62
N ASP A 647 -4.50 -18.64 23.21
CA ASP A 647 -3.99 -19.97 23.55
C ASP A 647 -3.72 -20.82 22.29
N GLN A 648 -4.55 -20.69 21.25
CA GLN A 648 -4.34 -21.35 19.95
C GLN A 648 -3.16 -20.76 19.17
N ALA A 649 -3.00 -19.43 19.19
CA ALA A 649 -1.95 -18.71 18.45
C ALA A 649 -0.62 -18.64 19.20
N ASN A 650 -0.58 -19.06 20.48
CA ASN A 650 0.54 -18.84 21.41
C ASN A 650 0.97 -17.36 21.44
N TYR A 651 -0.01 -16.47 21.51
CA TYR A 651 0.14 -15.02 21.49
C TYR A 651 -0.69 -14.44 22.64
N LYS A 652 -0.21 -13.38 23.31
CA LYS A 652 -0.98 -12.68 24.34
C LYS A 652 -1.17 -11.22 23.95
N PHE A 653 -2.41 -10.77 23.94
CA PHE A 653 -2.76 -9.39 23.61
C PHE A 653 -2.33 -8.44 24.73
N PRO A 654 -1.78 -7.27 24.41
CA PRO A 654 -1.49 -6.26 25.42
C PRO A 654 -2.77 -5.72 26.06
N ALA A 655 -3.87 -5.63 25.33
CA ALA A 655 -5.17 -5.27 25.90
C ALA A 655 -6.30 -5.98 25.16
N LYS A 656 -7.43 -6.17 25.87
CA LYS A 656 -8.65 -6.78 25.35
C LYS A 656 -9.77 -5.73 25.42
N PRO A 657 -9.83 -4.79 24.46
CA PRO A 657 -10.69 -3.61 24.57
C PRO A 657 -12.15 -4.02 24.40
N LEU A 658 -12.81 -4.35 25.52
CA LEU A 658 -14.20 -4.78 25.62
C LEU A 658 -14.93 -3.86 26.61
N HIS A 659 -15.00 -2.57 26.30
CA HIS A 659 -15.68 -1.59 27.14
C HIS A 659 -17.19 -1.64 26.92
N MET A 660 -17.63 -1.59 25.66
CA MET A 660 -19.01 -1.73 25.19
C MET A 660 -19.99 -0.73 25.85
N LYS A 661 -19.51 0.50 26.12
CA LYS A 661 -20.23 1.52 26.91
C LYS A 661 -21.29 2.29 26.13
N LYS A 662 -21.05 2.53 24.83
CA LYS A 662 -22.00 3.23 23.94
C LYS A 662 -22.18 2.40 22.69
N MET A 663 -23.34 1.76 22.63
CA MET A 663 -23.67 0.77 21.61
C MET A 663 -24.80 1.28 20.71
N PHE A 664 -24.76 0.89 19.44
CA PHE A 664 -25.86 1.07 18.49
C PHE A 664 -26.31 -0.28 17.93
N LEU A 665 -27.59 -0.36 17.56
CA LEU A 665 -28.14 -1.45 16.77
C LEU A 665 -28.30 -0.95 15.33
N VAL A 666 -27.60 -1.60 14.40
CA VAL A 666 -27.79 -1.43 12.96
C VAL A 666 -28.57 -2.62 12.43
N GLY A 667 -29.61 -2.36 11.63
CA GLY A 667 -30.42 -3.39 10.99
C GLY A 667 -30.56 -3.13 9.50
N PHE A 668 -30.39 -4.16 8.68
CA PHE A 668 -30.39 -4.02 7.23
C PHE A 668 -31.03 -5.21 6.52
N VAL A 669 -31.70 -4.93 5.39
CA VAL A 669 -32.32 -5.95 4.53
C VAL A 669 -31.45 -6.17 3.30
N GLN A 670 -30.95 -7.40 3.14
CA GLN A 670 -30.10 -7.80 2.02
C GLN A 670 -30.82 -8.84 1.15
N ASN A 671 -30.64 -8.77 -0.17
CA ASN A 671 -30.86 -9.89 -1.09
C ASN A 671 -29.58 -10.72 -1.16
N ASP A 672 -29.62 -11.99 -0.77
CA ASP A 672 -28.44 -12.85 -0.71
C ASP A 672 -28.00 -13.43 -2.06
N GLU A 673 -28.88 -13.40 -3.06
CA GLU A 673 -28.55 -13.78 -4.44
C GLU A 673 -27.73 -12.68 -5.13
N THR A 674 -28.14 -11.41 -5.00
CA THR A 674 -27.44 -10.27 -5.62
C THR A 674 -26.43 -9.60 -4.70
N ARG A 675 -26.41 -9.97 -3.41
CA ARG A 675 -25.73 -9.31 -2.28
C ARG A 675 -26.16 -7.86 -2.01
N GLU A 676 -27.16 -7.33 -2.72
CA GLU A 676 -27.58 -5.94 -2.56
C GLU A 676 -28.32 -5.69 -1.23
N ILE A 677 -27.89 -4.66 -0.49
CA ILE A 677 -28.52 -4.19 0.75
C ILE A 677 -29.51 -3.06 0.42
N LEU A 678 -30.80 -3.38 0.45
CA LEU A 678 -31.89 -2.52 -0.07
C LEU A 678 -32.33 -1.38 0.86
N GLN A 679 -32.07 -1.54 2.16
CA GLN A 679 -32.24 -0.50 3.18
C GLN A 679 -31.42 -0.87 4.41
N ALA A 680 -30.93 0.15 5.12
CA ALA A 680 -30.35 0.03 6.44
C ALA A 680 -30.97 1.07 7.38
N GLU A 681 -30.93 0.81 8.68
CA GLU A 681 -31.37 1.72 9.74
C GLU A 681 -30.48 1.55 10.97
N ILE A 682 -30.34 2.60 11.77
CA ILE A 682 -29.52 2.64 12.97
C ILE A 682 -30.28 3.29 14.13
N VAL A 683 -30.20 2.68 15.32
CA VAL A 683 -30.72 3.27 16.57
C VAL A 683 -29.71 3.10 17.70
N PRO A 684 -29.57 4.07 18.62
CA PRO A 684 -28.77 3.88 19.83
C PRO A 684 -29.40 2.80 20.71
N VAL A 685 -28.55 2.03 21.42
CA VAL A 685 -29.02 1.21 22.53
C VAL A 685 -29.33 2.12 23.70
N THR A 686 -30.60 2.13 24.12
CA THR A 686 -31.09 2.96 25.23
C THR A 686 -31.11 2.18 26.54
N GLY A 687 -31.17 2.87 27.68
CA GLY A 687 -31.20 2.22 29.00
C GLY A 687 -29.80 2.05 29.60
N ASP A 688 -29.65 1.07 30.49
CA ASP A 688 -28.41 0.85 31.27
C ASP A 688 -27.69 -0.44 30.83
N LEU A 689 -26.45 -0.28 30.35
CA LEU A 689 -25.61 -1.37 29.85
C LEU A 689 -24.81 -2.01 31.00
N ASP A 690 -25.54 -2.63 31.93
CA ASP A 690 -24.96 -3.36 33.07
C ASP A 690 -24.54 -4.78 32.66
N TYR A 691 -23.23 -4.96 32.45
CA TYR A 691 -22.58 -6.26 32.18
C TYR A 691 -22.24 -7.06 33.45
N GLY A 692 -22.61 -6.57 34.64
CA GLY A 692 -22.31 -7.20 35.92
C GLY A 692 -20.80 -7.38 36.16
N ILE A 693 -20.41 -8.56 36.66
CA ILE A 693 -19.01 -8.87 37.01
C ILE A 693 -18.06 -8.82 35.79
N MET A 694 -18.57 -9.00 34.57
CA MET A 694 -17.76 -8.89 33.35
C MET A 694 -17.16 -7.50 33.16
N ASP A 695 -17.79 -6.47 33.72
CA ASP A 695 -17.28 -5.11 33.69
C ASP A 695 -16.07 -4.91 34.60
N GLU A 696 -15.97 -5.66 35.71
CA GLU A 696 -14.79 -5.66 36.58
C GLU A 696 -13.67 -6.51 35.94
N ILE A 697 -14.01 -7.68 35.40
CA ILE A 697 -13.08 -8.60 34.75
C ILE A 697 -12.38 -7.92 33.57
N THR A 698 -13.11 -7.36 32.59
CA THR A 698 -12.45 -6.78 31.41
C THR A 698 -11.68 -5.50 31.72
N ARG A 699 -12.08 -4.71 32.73
CA ARG A 699 -11.28 -3.56 33.20
C ARG A 699 -9.96 -4.01 33.85
N SER A 700 -10.00 -5.06 34.68
CA SER A 700 -8.79 -5.59 35.34
C SER A 700 -7.79 -6.20 34.36
N ALA A 701 -8.28 -6.82 33.28
CA ALA A 701 -7.44 -7.34 32.21
C ALA A 701 -6.68 -6.22 31.47
N THR A 702 -7.29 -5.03 31.31
CA THR A 702 -6.64 -3.87 30.68
C THR A 702 -5.60 -3.21 31.58
N THR A 703 -5.78 -3.17 32.91
CA THR A 703 -4.80 -2.53 33.82
C THR A 703 -3.60 -3.40 34.17
N SER A 704 -3.63 -4.71 33.90
CA SER A 704 -2.44 -5.58 34.02
C SER A 704 -1.38 -5.33 32.93
N ALA A 705 -1.65 -4.41 32.01
CA ALA A 705 -0.79 -4.06 30.88
C ALA A 705 -0.31 -2.60 30.95
N GLU A 706 0.21 -2.18 32.10
CA GLU A 706 1.22 -1.12 32.09
C GLU A 706 2.32 -1.50 31.08
N PRO A 707 2.84 -0.56 30.29
CA PRO A 707 3.85 -0.87 29.31
C PRO A 707 5.08 -1.39 30.03
N SER A 708 5.33 -2.70 29.91
CA SER A 708 6.65 -3.26 30.19
C SER A 708 7.63 -2.46 29.37
N ALA A 709 8.39 -1.58 30.02
CA ALA A 709 9.49 -0.87 29.39
C ALA A 709 10.33 -1.94 28.70
N ALA A 710 10.41 -1.86 27.37
CA ALA A 710 11.19 -2.79 26.58
C ALA A 710 12.62 -2.64 27.09
N THR A 711 13.03 -3.60 27.93
CA THR A 711 14.34 -3.56 28.54
C THR A 711 15.28 -3.90 27.42
N GLU A 712 15.97 -2.89 26.89
CA GLU A 712 17.06 -3.09 25.94
C GLU A 712 18.04 -4.05 26.61
N THR A 713 17.94 -5.32 26.20
CA THR A 713 18.75 -6.38 26.76
C THR A 713 19.97 -6.42 25.87
N ASP A 714 21.07 -5.84 26.36
CA ASP A 714 22.37 -5.84 25.68
C ASP A 714 22.66 -7.21 25.07
N ALA A 715 22.69 -7.27 23.74
CA ALA A 715 23.18 -8.42 23.01
C ALA A 715 24.71 -8.43 23.06
N GLN A 716 25.27 -8.64 24.26
CA GLN A 716 26.70 -8.86 24.44
C GLN A 716 27.05 -10.25 23.87
N PRO A 717 28.04 -10.36 22.97
CA PRO A 717 28.25 -11.58 22.19
C PRO A 717 28.72 -12.75 23.05
N GLU A 718 28.11 -13.93 22.84
CA GLU A 718 28.54 -15.19 23.46
C GLU A 718 29.99 -15.52 23.07
N SER A 719 30.85 -15.67 24.08
CA SER A 719 32.19 -16.21 23.94
C SER A 719 32.16 -17.73 23.72
N GLU A 720 32.96 -18.23 22.78
CA GLU A 720 33.04 -19.64 22.36
C GLU A 720 33.12 -20.67 23.51
N PRO A 721 32.48 -21.85 23.39
CA PRO A 721 32.61 -22.93 24.35
C PRO A 721 33.96 -23.65 24.20
N LYS A 722 34.86 -23.46 25.16
CA LYS A 722 36.10 -24.26 25.27
C LYS A 722 35.80 -25.73 25.57
N LYS A 723 36.50 -26.63 24.86
CA LYS A 723 36.51 -28.08 25.09
C LYS A 723 36.81 -28.44 26.55
N THR A 724 36.05 -29.41 27.05
CA THR A 724 36.27 -30.07 28.34
C THR A 724 37.45 -31.05 28.25
N GLU A 725 38.39 -30.97 29.18
CA GLU A 725 39.37 -32.02 29.47
C GLU A 725 39.55 -32.15 31.01
N GLU A 726 40.25 -33.18 31.48
CA GLU A 726 39.89 -33.89 32.72
C GLU A 726 40.22 -33.23 34.08
N SER A 727 39.48 -33.73 35.08
CA SER A 727 39.52 -33.48 36.53
C SER A 727 40.87 -33.57 37.26
N GLN A 728 41.06 -32.78 38.33
CA GLN A 728 41.14 -33.25 39.75
C GLN A 728 41.25 -32.07 40.78
N PRO A 729 41.05 -32.28 42.12
CA PRO A 729 40.49 -31.23 43.00
C PRO A 729 41.34 -30.73 44.19
N THR A 730 41.16 -29.45 44.59
CA THR A 730 41.42 -28.78 45.90
C THR A 730 40.94 -27.31 45.83
N GLU A 731 40.48 -26.58 46.88
CA GLU A 731 39.89 -26.94 48.19
C GLU A 731 39.12 -25.73 48.82
N ALA A 732 38.56 -25.91 50.03
CA ALA A 732 38.14 -24.95 51.08
C ALA A 732 37.60 -23.49 50.81
N LYS A 733 36.35 -23.31 51.28
CA LYS A 733 35.66 -22.14 51.93
C LYS A 733 36.52 -21.10 52.72
N PRO A 734 35.97 -19.93 53.19
CA PRO A 734 34.54 -19.50 53.28
C PRO A 734 34.20 -18.03 52.88
N ALA A 735 32.91 -17.67 52.97
CA ALA A 735 32.38 -16.29 53.06
C ALA A 735 32.62 -15.68 54.48
N PRO A 736 32.31 -14.39 54.78
CA PRO A 736 30.96 -13.78 54.76
C PRO A 736 30.96 -12.34 54.16
N GLU A 737 30.06 -11.35 54.39
CA GLU A 737 28.90 -11.09 55.30
C GLU A 737 27.93 -10.03 54.67
N LYS A 738 26.99 -9.49 55.44
CA LYS A 738 26.16 -8.27 55.23
C LYS A 738 26.47 -7.23 56.36
N PRO A 739 26.17 -5.92 56.21
CA PRO A 739 24.94 -5.30 56.79
C PRO A 739 24.29 -4.26 55.83
N GLU A 740 22.99 -3.89 55.87
CA GLU A 740 22.21 -3.14 56.90
C GLU A 740 22.76 -1.72 57.23
N ALA A 741 21.99 -0.64 57.42
CA ALA A 741 20.57 -0.32 57.17
C ALA A 741 20.33 1.24 57.22
N THR A 742 19.14 1.67 56.76
CA THR A 742 18.33 2.93 56.90
C THR A 742 18.60 3.98 58.03
N PRO A 743 17.81 5.09 58.19
CA PRO A 743 17.05 5.96 57.27
C PRO A 743 17.27 7.49 57.52
N GLY A 744 16.55 8.38 56.81
CA GLY A 744 16.43 9.81 57.16
C GLY A 744 15.15 10.47 56.59
N GLU A 745 14.44 11.25 57.40
CA GLU A 745 13.06 11.78 57.17
C GLU A 745 13.02 13.32 57.43
N ALA A 746 11.87 13.96 57.13
CA ALA A 746 11.42 15.34 57.44
C ALA A 746 11.69 16.43 56.38
N GLU A 747 10.89 17.52 56.24
CA GLU A 747 9.45 17.81 56.51
C GLU A 747 9.10 19.14 55.75
N LYS A 748 7.81 19.49 55.57
CA LYS A 748 7.34 20.73 54.89
C LYS A 748 7.61 22.01 55.71
N PRO A 749 7.45 23.23 55.13
CA PRO A 749 6.15 23.92 55.26
C PRO A 749 5.71 24.80 54.06
N GLN A 750 4.43 25.20 54.10
CA GLN A 750 3.76 26.17 53.22
C GLN A 750 3.43 27.44 54.05
N PRO A 751 3.24 28.63 53.44
CA PRO A 751 1.95 29.32 53.63
C PRO A 751 1.45 30.10 52.38
N GLU A 752 0.35 30.84 52.56
CA GLU A 752 -0.64 31.26 51.55
C GLU A 752 -0.67 32.82 51.30
N PRO A 753 -1.68 33.47 50.66
CA PRO A 753 -1.47 34.52 49.63
C PRO A 753 -1.71 35.97 50.14
N PRO A 754 -1.81 37.01 49.26
CA PRO A 754 -3.17 37.53 48.97
C PRO A 754 -3.42 38.33 47.64
N ALA A 755 -4.73 38.48 47.35
CA ALA A 755 -5.46 39.69 46.89
C ALA A 755 -5.57 40.12 45.39
N GLU A 756 -6.74 40.70 45.12
CA GLU A 756 -7.32 41.20 43.86
C GLU A 756 -6.94 42.68 43.56
N SER A 757 -7.12 43.14 42.32
CA SER A 757 -7.58 44.52 42.04
C SER A 757 -8.23 44.65 40.65
N SER A 758 -8.99 45.73 40.44
CA SER A 758 -9.99 45.88 39.38
C SER A 758 -9.86 47.17 38.53
N ALA A 759 -10.40 47.09 37.31
CA ALA A 759 -11.16 48.15 36.61
C ALA A 759 -10.49 49.28 35.77
N GLU A 760 -11.22 49.60 34.68
CA GLU A 760 -11.47 50.90 34.00
C GLU A 760 -10.59 51.48 32.85
N GLU A 761 -11.25 51.53 31.68
CA GLU A 761 -11.41 52.61 30.68
C GLU A 761 -10.27 53.19 29.79
N THR A 762 -10.41 52.90 28.48
CA THR A 762 -10.49 53.78 27.26
C THR A 762 -10.26 55.32 27.33
N PRO A 763 -9.96 56.06 26.21
CA PRO A 763 -10.35 55.77 24.81
C PRO A 763 -9.40 56.13 23.62
N ALA A 764 -9.77 55.62 22.44
CA ALA A 764 -9.73 56.23 21.07
C ALA A 764 -8.41 56.65 20.36
N THR A 765 -8.24 56.16 19.13
CA THR A 765 -8.34 57.01 17.92
C THR A 765 -8.68 56.21 16.65
N GLU A 766 -9.28 56.90 15.68
CA GLU A 766 -9.83 56.33 14.43
C GLU A 766 -8.77 56.17 13.34
N ASN A 767 -8.98 55.20 12.44
CA ASN A 767 -8.89 55.46 10.99
C ASN A 767 -9.56 54.34 10.20
N SER A 768 -10.48 54.71 9.33
CA SER A 768 -11.23 53.83 8.44
C SER A 768 -11.05 54.27 6.98
N GLU A 769 -10.58 53.36 6.13
CA GLU A 769 -10.67 53.50 4.66
C GLU A 769 -11.64 52.45 4.08
N PRO A 770 -12.30 52.76 2.94
CA PRO A 770 -13.51 52.06 2.53
C PRO A 770 -13.27 50.79 1.71
N ALA A 771 -14.13 49.80 1.92
CA ALA A 771 -14.23 48.61 1.06
C ALA A 771 -14.76 48.97 -0.33
N GLN A 772 -14.18 48.37 -1.38
CA GLN A 772 -14.68 48.45 -2.75
C GLN A 772 -15.77 47.40 -2.99
N GLU A 773 -16.77 47.75 -3.80
CA GLU A 773 -17.85 46.83 -4.22
C GLU A 773 -17.31 45.71 -5.14
N PRO A 774 -17.80 44.46 -5.00
CA PRO A 774 -17.52 43.41 -5.97
C PRO A 774 -18.31 43.63 -7.28
N PRO A 775 -17.73 43.32 -8.46
CA PRO A 775 -18.38 43.52 -9.75
C PRO A 775 -19.55 42.55 -9.98
N LYS A 776 -20.58 43.01 -10.69
CA LYS A 776 -21.73 42.20 -11.12
C LYS A 776 -21.32 41.08 -12.09
N PRO A 777 -21.95 39.90 -12.05
CA PRO A 777 -21.82 38.88 -13.09
C PRO A 777 -22.34 39.38 -14.44
N ALA A 778 -21.69 38.99 -15.52
CA ALA A 778 -22.13 39.24 -16.90
C ALA A 778 -23.22 38.24 -17.31
N GLU A 779 -24.12 38.67 -18.21
CA GLU A 779 -25.16 37.83 -18.80
C GLU A 779 -24.54 36.78 -19.74
N PRO A 780 -25.06 35.53 -19.77
CA PRO A 780 -24.59 34.51 -20.69
C PRO A 780 -25.02 34.82 -22.12
N THR A 781 -24.06 34.80 -23.04
CA THR A 781 -24.31 34.99 -24.48
C THR A 781 -24.89 33.72 -25.09
N GLU A 782 -25.86 33.85 -25.99
CA GLU A 782 -26.41 32.73 -26.76
C GLU A 782 -25.30 32.01 -27.53
N SER A 783 -25.27 30.68 -27.44
CA SER A 783 -24.40 29.83 -28.28
C SER A 783 -25.27 29.04 -29.25
N GLU A 784 -24.94 29.13 -30.54
CA GLU A 784 -25.71 28.55 -31.63
C GLU A 784 -25.66 27.01 -31.64
N GLU A 785 -26.78 26.37 -31.98
CA GLU A 785 -26.83 24.93 -32.27
C GLU A 785 -26.10 24.61 -33.59
N PRO A 786 -25.20 23.60 -33.64
CA PRO A 786 -24.82 22.97 -34.89
C PRO A 786 -25.87 21.93 -35.30
N ALA A 787 -26.32 22.02 -36.55
CA ALA A 787 -27.41 21.21 -37.09
C ALA A 787 -27.12 19.70 -37.13
N SER A 788 -28.17 18.91 -36.95
CA SER A 788 -28.17 17.48 -37.25
C SER A 788 -28.24 17.22 -38.77
N GLU A 789 -27.24 16.54 -39.33
CA GLU A 789 -27.38 15.82 -40.60
C GLU A 789 -27.25 14.31 -40.36
N GLY A 790 -28.02 13.52 -41.10
CA GLY A 790 -28.00 12.06 -41.07
C GLY A 790 -27.78 11.47 -42.46
N SER A 791 -27.75 10.13 -42.54
CA SER A 791 -27.39 9.28 -43.70
C SER A 791 -25.93 9.41 -44.16
N ASN A 792 -25.16 8.33 -44.36
CA ASN A 792 -25.48 6.92 -44.64
C ASN A 792 -24.69 5.93 -43.75
#